data_AF-A0A963PUT6-F1
#
_entry.id   AF-A0A963PUT6-F1
#
_cell.length_a   1.000
_cell.length_b   1.000
_cell.length_c   1.000
_cell.angle_alpha   90.00
_cell.angle_beta   90.00
_cell.angle_gamma   90.00
#
_symmetry.space_group_name_H-M   'P 1'
#
loop_
_entity.id
_entity.type
_entity.pdbx_description
1 polymer ?
#
loop_
_entity_poly.entity_id
_entity_poly.type
_entity_poly.pdbx_seq_one_letter_code
_entity_poly.pdbx_strand_id
1 'polypeptide(L)'
;CNNARLRRHVAPVLSSTAAGEAQAVQPDEAEYRFCFIEKNRLDDFARIAARTPSDQRQLIATLFGVDQFSEFVRGFNPSLDQDLMLAGVQAAQLAQRRLRLANSEQTIAAYPQKIAAVEGLEQALAQRMSPGATYQACVDWLLGTPQQQGRLPYVQAQLDANPPAIHEVTQARLQALLAEAYRVQGLWQASSAQLAARAGEVSYAKLYEAVQALADGATVCPACGTGLAAVAQDPFARARMGLEQLAQLAVLQQQEAGHRTQLSEAVRALWDEMRRVVAAAGVACPAESQAAGLPLLPPTSAGNWLGGWVIGDQRAWQALLRIAQIIEGFDAQARDVNAQRGAMAQERDRLQQHQLEIERLRTMRTTADQELAAARQTVAQFDDANRGLIQAATDEMPVVVHHQRVKAAYDGFLPEIQAYLTALPGVLLQGLGDQARHLYNAFNRADPPGDLLHALWLPVAENGKIEVEFAGEPGVRYDALIVFSEGHIKCLGLAILLAKNLAQGCPVVIFDDVVNAIDDDHRDGIWRTFFEDGLLHGKQVILTSHAEEFLHRIQQELGVRRAAAIKRYKFLPHQGEHELRVDSDPPAKNYVLLAQQALAADEKREALRQARPALESLTDRLWTWLGRRADGRIDIKLSGPRAPWELNNKCTKLRSAVERIAAQHAGAPDAVGALVRLLN
;
A
#
# COMPACT_ATOMS: atom_id res chain seq x y z
N CYS A 1 -22.46 -52.93 -1.21
CA CYS A 1 -23.86 -52.65 -0.80
C CYS A 1 -24.61 -53.97 -0.60
N ASN A 2 -25.49 -54.07 0.40
CA ASN A 2 -26.34 -55.25 0.56
C ASN A 2 -27.27 -55.39 -0.66
N ASN A 3 -27.46 -56.62 -1.15
CA ASN A 3 -28.49 -56.88 -2.16
C ASN A 3 -29.83 -56.36 -1.60
N ALA A 4 -30.51 -55.49 -2.35
CA ALA A 4 -31.70 -54.78 -1.87
C ALA A 4 -32.83 -55.72 -1.44
N ARG A 5 -32.89 -56.94 -2.00
CA ARG A 5 -33.91 -57.95 -1.69
C ARG A 5 -33.44 -58.94 -0.62
N LEU A 6 -32.18 -59.38 -0.68
CA LEU A 6 -31.64 -60.38 0.27
C LEU A 6 -31.13 -59.78 1.58
N ARG A 7 -30.98 -58.44 1.66
CA ARG A 7 -30.45 -57.66 2.81
C ARG A 7 -29.11 -58.15 3.37
N ARG A 8 -28.43 -59.01 2.63
CA ARG A 8 -27.09 -59.56 2.92
C ARG A 8 -26.21 -59.37 1.69
N HIS A 9 -24.92 -59.22 1.92
CA HIS A 9 -23.90 -59.22 0.87
C HIS A 9 -22.66 -59.91 1.42
N VAL A 10 -22.24 -60.96 0.71
CA VAL A 10 -20.91 -61.54 0.85
C VAL A 10 -20.14 -61.03 -0.36
N ALA A 11 -19.03 -60.31 -0.12
CA ALA A 11 -18.21 -59.81 -1.21
C ALA A 11 -17.64 -61.01 -1.98
N PRO A 12 -17.75 -61.04 -3.32
CA PRO A 12 -17.09 -62.08 -4.11
C PRO A 12 -15.57 -61.97 -3.89
N VAL A 13 -14.92 -63.10 -3.64
CA VAL A 13 -13.46 -63.18 -3.49
C VAL A 13 -12.90 -63.81 -4.76
N LEU A 14 -12.11 -63.05 -5.51
CA LEU A 14 -11.33 -63.58 -6.62
C LEU A 14 -10.11 -64.30 -6.05
N SER A 15 -9.89 -65.55 -6.46
CA SER A 15 -8.73 -66.33 -6.05
C SER A 15 -7.96 -66.85 -7.26
N SER A 16 -6.63 -66.82 -7.17
CA SER A 16 -5.71 -67.40 -8.14
C SER A 16 -5.21 -68.74 -7.62
N THR A 17 -5.07 -69.72 -8.51
CA THR A 17 -4.56 -71.08 -8.22
C THR A 17 -3.20 -71.36 -8.87
N ALA A 18 -2.51 -70.31 -9.35
CA ALA A 18 -1.26 -70.44 -10.10
C ALA A 18 -0.10 -71.14 -9.35
N ALA A 19 -0.18 -71.30 -8.03
CA ALA A 19 0.86 -71.90 -7.18
C ALA A 19 0.40 -73.15 -6.39
N GLY A 20 -0.74 -73.75 -6.73
CA GLY A 20 -1.27 -74.95 -6.03
C GLY A 20 -2.03 -74.69 -4.73
N GLU A 21 -1.94 -73.47 -4.17
CA GLU A 21 -2.81 -72.98 -3.10
C GLU A 21 -3.63 -71.78 -3.58
N ALA A 22 -4.90 -71.69 -3.15
CA ALA A 22 -5.79 -70.59 -3.50
C ALA A 22 -5.36 -69.31 -2.76
N GLN A 23 -4.81 -68.35 -3.49
CA GLN A 23 -4.45 -67.03 -2.95
C GLN A 23 -5.51 -66.00 -3.35
N ALA A 24 -5.96 -65.19 -2.39
CA ALA A 24 -6.87 -64.09 -2.66
C ALA A 24 -6.16 -63.01 -3.49
N VAL A 25 -6.75 -62.66 -4.62
CA VAL A 25 -6.27 -61.58 -5.48
C VAL A 25 -6.66 -60.25 -4.82
N GLN A 26 -5.68 -59.38 -4.59
CA GLN A 26 -5.95 -58.05 -4.06
C GLN A 26 -6.60 -57.19 -5.15
N PRO A 27 -7.63 -56.39 -4.82
CA PRO A 27 -8.23 -55.49 -5.79
C PRO A 27 -7.25 -54.37 -6.17
N ASP A 28 -6.82 -54.34 -7.42
CA ASP A 28 -6.02 -53.25 -8.00
C ASP A 28 -6.68 -52.78 -9.30
N GLU A 29 -7.34 -51.63 -9.25
CA GLU A 29 -8.00 -51.08 -10.44
C GLU A 29 -6.98 -50.72 -11.52
N ALA A 30 -5.82 -50.15 -11.17
CA ALA A 30 -4.83 -49.68 -12.14
C ALA A 30 -4.20 -50.86 -12.90
N GLU A 31 -3.90 -51.95 -12.20
CA GLU A 31 -3.32 -53.17 -12.77
C GLU A 31 -4.34 -53.92 -13.66
N TYR A 32 -5.59 -54.05 -13.22
CA TYR A 32 -6.59 -54.87 -13.91
C TYR A 32 -7.52 -54.10 -14.84
N ARG A 33 -7.39 -52.77 -14.94
CA ARG A 33 -8.31 -51.90 -15.70
C ARG A 33 -8.57 -52.37 -17.12
N PHE A 34 -7.53 -52.77 -17.85
CA PHE A 34 -7.64 -53.18 -19.25
C PHE A 34 -7.89 -54.68 -19.42
N CYS A 35 -7.98 -55.43 -18.31
CA CYS A 35 -8.53 -56.78 -18.33
C CYS A 35 -10.04 -56.77 -18.58
N PHE A 36 -10.75 -55.69 -18.23
CA PHE A 36 -12.19 -55.55 -18.44
C PHE A 36 -12.50 -54.65 -19.64
N ILE A 37 -13.21 -55.20 -20.62
CA ILE A 37 -13.74 -54.48 -21.78
C ILE A 37 -15.27 -54.58 -21.70
N GLU A 38 -15.91 -53.47 -21.36
CA GLU A 38 -17.35 -53.38 -21.14
C GLU A 38 -17.98 -52.51 -22.22
N LYS A 39 -19.26 -52.76 -22.52
CA LYS A 39 -20.03 -51.98 -23.51
C LYS A 39 -19.93 -50.46 -23.32
N ASN A 40 -20.18 -49.97 -22.10
CA ASN A 40 -20.18 -48.52 -21.83
C ASN A 40 -18.80 -47.90 -22.06
N ARG A 41 -17.73 -48.59 -21.66
CA ARG A 41 -16.35 -48.10 -21.84
C ARG A 41 -15.98 -48.00 -23.32
N LEU A 42 -16.42 -48.97 -24.12
CA LEU A 42 -16.22 -48.96 -25.56
C LEU A 42 -16.88 -47.72 -26.20
N ASP A 43 -18.12 -47.41 -25.81
CA ASP A 43 -18.83 -46.21 -26.28
C ASP A 43 -18.14 -44.92 -25.80
N ASP A 44 -17.68 -44.88 -24.54
CA ASP A 44 -17.01 -43.72 -23.94
C ASP A 44 -15.69 -43.36 -24.63
N PHE A 45 -14.85 -44.36 -24.92
CA PHE A 45 -13.56 -44.15 -25.57
C PHE A 45 -13.72 -43.83 -27.06
N ALA A 46 -14.64 -44.50 -27.75
CA ALA A 46 -14.85 -44.24 -29.17
C ALA A 46 -15.45 -42.86 -29.44
N ARG A 47 -16.18 -42.29 -28.47
CA ARG A 47 -16.81 -40.96 -28.56
C ARG A 47 -16.10 -39.90 -27.72
N ILE A 48 -14.80 -40.08 -27.45
CA ILE A 48 -14.03 -39.17 -26.59
C ILE A 48 -14.16 -37.70 -27.03
N ALA A 49 -14.18 -37.42 -28.34
CA ALA A 49 -14.32 -36.07 -28.89
C ALA A 49 -15.69 -35.39 -28.58
N ALA A 50 -16.73 -36.16 -28.25
CA ALA A 50 -18.06 -35.64 -27.90
C ALA A 50 -18.21 -35.30 -26.40
N ARG A 51 -17.20 -35.64 -25.59
CA ARG A 51 -17.20 -35.41 -24.14
C ARG A 51 -16.70 -33.99 -23.81
N THR A 52 -16.98 -33.53 -22.59
CA THR A 52 -16.46 -32.23 -22.12
C THR A 52 -14.93 -32.25 -22.03
N PRO A 53 -14.23 -31.11 -22.08
CA PRO A 53 -12.77 -31.08 -21.98
C PRO A 53 -12.24 -31.75 -20.70
N SER A 54 -12.94 -31.57 -19.58
CA SER A 54 -12.60 -32.22 -18.30
C SER A 54 -12.73 -33.75 -18.39
N ASP A 55 -13.83 -34.24 -18.96
CA ASP A 55 -14.06 -35.68 -19.16
C ASP A 55 -13.06 -36.28 -20.14
N GLN A 56 -12.69 -35.54 -21.20
CA GLN A 56 -11.65 -35.95 -22.14
C GLN A 56 -10.30 -36.10 -21.46
N ARG A 57 -9.89 -35.12 -20.65
CA ARG A 57 -8.63 -35.19 -19.89
C ARG A 57 -8.62 -36.39 -18.96
N GLN A 58 -9.74 -36.65 -18.27
CA GLN A 58 -9.88 -37.80 -17.39
C GLN A 58 -9.81 -39.11 -18.19
N LEU A 59 -10.56 -39.26 -19.29
CA LEU A 59 -10.51 -40.46 -20.13
C LEU A 59 -9.11 -40.72 -20.71
N ILE A 60 -8.42 -39.67 -21.17
CA ILE A 60 -7.03 -39.73 -21.64
C ILE A 60 -6.13 -40.18 -20.48
N ALA A 61 -6.18 -39.51 -19.33
CA ALA A 61 -5.33 -39.81 -18.20
C ALA A 61 -5.55 -41.23 -17.65
N THR A 62 -6.80 -41.67 -17.64
CA THR A 62 -7.24 -43.02 -17.30
C THR A 62 -6.87 -44.09 -18.34
N LEU A 63 -6.79 -43.74 -19.64
CA LEU A 63 -6.26 -44.64 -20.68
C LEU A 63 -4.76 -44.94 -20.46
N PHE A 64 -4.05 -43.99 -19.86
CA PHE A 64 -2.60 -44.04 -19.67
C PHE A 64 -2.16 -44.36 -18.24
N GLY A 65 -3.10 -44.40 -17.27
CA GLY A 65 -2.78 -44.64 -15.87
C GLY A 65 -2.03 -43.48 -15.21
N VAL A 66 -2.20 -42.24 -15.73
CA VAL A 66 -1.48 -41.05 -15.26
C VAL A 66 -2.31 -40.20 -14.29
N ASP A 67 -3.50 -40.65 -13.90
CA ASP A 67 -4.42 -39.93 -13.00
C ASP A 67 -3.77 -39.57 -11.66
N GLN A 68 -3.18 -40.56 -10.97
CA GLN A 68 -2.52 -40.36 -9.68
C GLN A 68 -1.33 -39.40 -9.79
N PHE A 69 -0.55 -39.51 -10.87
CA PHE A 69 0.59 -38.63 -11.12
C PHE A 69 0.13 -37.20 -11.46
N SER A 70 -0.94 -37.05 -12.24
CA SER A 70 -1.56 -35.76 -12.55
C SER A 70 -2.08 -35.05 -11.30
N GLU A 71 -2.75 -35.78 -10.39
CA GLU A 71 -3.18 -35.24 -9.09
C GLU A 71 -2.01 -34.83 -8.22
N PHE A 72 -0.96 -35.66 -8.16
CA PHE A 72 0.27 -35.34 -7.44
C PHE A 72 0.90 -34.02 -7.94
N VAL A 73 1.03 -33.84 -9.25
CA VAL A 73 1.58 -32.61 -9.85
C VAL A 73 0.67 -31.40 -9.61
N ARG A 74 -0.65 -31.59 -9.60
CA ARG A 74 -1.62 -30.52 -9.26
C ARG A 74 -1.57 -30.10 -7.80
N GLY A 75 -1.07 -30.95 -6.91
CA GLY A 75 -0.89 -30.63 -5.49
C GLY A 75 0.20 -29.59 -5.21
N PHE A 76 1.03 -29.25 -6.18
CA PHE A 76 2.08 -28.25 -6.04
C PHE A 76 1.51 -26.82 -6.16
N ASN A 77 1.84 -25.97 -5.19
CA ASN A 77 1.48 -24.55 -5.23
C ASN A 77 2.20 -23.82 -6.38
N PRO A 78 1.57 -22.84 -7.05
CA PRO A 78 2.22 -22.07 -8.11
C PRO A 78 3.43 -21.26 -7.64
N SER A 79 3.47 -20.89 -6.35
CA SER A 79 4.58 -20.17 -5.72
C SER A 79 4.63 -20.50 -4.23
N LEU A 80 5.83 -20.47 -3.66
CA LEU A 80 6.09 -20.60 -2.21
C LEU A 80 6.50 -19.27 -1.57
N ASP A 81 6.38 -18.15 -2.29
CA ASP A 81 6.97 -16.86 -1.85
C ASP A 81 6.37 -16.34 -0.54
N GLN A 82 5.10 -16.63 -0.28
CA GLN A 82 4.41 -16.19 0.93
C GLN A 82 4.74 -17.06 2.14
N ASP A 83 5.13 -18.31 1.91
CA ASP A 83 5.47 -19.29 2.95
C ASP A 83 6.95 -19.22 3.34
N LEU A 84 7.77 -18.55 2.52
CA LEU A 84 9.21 -18.44 2.67
C LEU A 84 9.61 -17.04 3.14
N MET A 85 10.47 -16.98 4.14
CA MET A 85 11.16 -15.75 4.52
C MET A 85 12.28 -15.44 3.52
N LEU A 86 11.94 -14.72 2.44
CA LEU A 86 12.88 -14.38 1.35
C LEU A 86 13.69 -13.10 1.60
N ALA A 87 13.22 -12.26 2.52
CA ALA A 87 13.86 -11.02 2.94
C ALA A 87 13.95 -10.98 4.46
N GLY A 88 15.10 -10.54 4.98
CA GLY A 88 15.32 -10.38 6.41
C GLY A 88 14.69 -9.09 6.93
N VAL A 89 13.61 -9.20 7.71
CA VAL A 89 12.88 -8.05 8.27
C VAL A 89 13.71 -7.39 9.36
N GLN A 90 14.38 -8.20 10.19
CA GLN A 90 15.23 -7.69 11.27
C GLN A 90 16.49 -7.01 10.70
N ALA A 91 17.08 -7.62 9.67
CA ALA A 91 18.22 -7.02 8.96
C ALA A 91 17.87 -5.66 8.33
N ALA A 92 16.70 -5.56 7.69
CA ALA A 92 16.21 -4.29 7.12
C ALA A 92 15.96 -3.23 8.19
N GLN A 93 15.35 -3.61 9.32
CA GLN A 93 15.12 -2.71 10.44
C GLN A 93 16.44 -2.22 11.07
N LEU A 94 17.43 -3.11 11.21
CA LEU A 94 18.77 -2.75 11.68
C LEU A 94 19.47 -1.78 10.73
N ALA A 95 19.35 -2.00 9.41
CA ALA A 95 19.91 -1.10 8.40
C ALA A 95 19.30 0.31 8.50
N GLN A 96 17.98 0.43 8.70
CA GLN A 96 17.34 1.73 8.95
C GLN A 96 17.84 2.40 10.22
N ARG A 97 18.07 1.64 11.30
CA ARG A 97 18.64 2.21 12.54
C ARG A 97 20.08 2.67 12.34
N ARG A 98 20.90 1.93 11.59
CA ARG A 98 22.26 2.35 11.19
C ARG A 98 22.26 3.61 10.33
N LEU A 99 21.23 3.82 9.50
CA LEU A 99 21.10 5.08 8.74
C LEU A 99 20.95 6.31 9.65
N ARG A 100 20.24 6.17 10.78
CA ARG A 100 20.14 7.25 11.78
C ARG A 100 21.44 7.47 12.54
N LEU A 101 22.24 6.41 12.71
CA LEU A 101 23.59 6.49 13.28
C LEU A 101 24.51 7.33 12.39
N ALA A 102 24.43 7.16 11.07
CA ALA A 102 25.21 7.92 10.10
C ALA A 102 25.00 9.43 10.21
N ASN A 103 23.78 9.89 10.52
CA ASN A 103 23.53 11.32 10.79
C ASN A 103 24.30 11.81 12.03
N SER A 104 24.37 11.00 13.09
CA SER A 104 25.12 11.34 14.30
C SER A 104 26.62 11.37 14.02
N GLU A 105 27.14 10.42 13.23
CA GLU A 105 28.53 10.40 12.76
C GLU A 105 28.86 11.63 11.91
N GLN A 106 27.94 12.05 11.03
CA GLN A 106 28.10 13.26 10.24
C GLN A 106 28.13 14.53 11.12
N THR A 107 27.30 14.62 12.16
CA THR A 107 27.35 15.72 13.15
C THR A 107 28.70 15.76 13.85
N ILE A 108 29.25 14.60 14.26
CA ILE A 108 30.59 14.51 14.86
C ILE A 108 31.66 14.97 13.88
N ALA A 109 31.59 14.55 12.62
CA ALA A 109 32.55 14.92 11.57
C ALA A 109 32.50 16.41 11.22
N ALA A 110 31.31 17.04 11.27
CA ALA A 110 31.12 18.46 10.95
C ALA A 110 31.43 19.41 12.13
N TYR A 111 31.48 18.91 13.36
CA TYR A 111 31.71 19.73 14.56
C TYR A 111 32.99 20.59 14.50
N PRO A 112 34.17 20.09 14.06
CA PRO A 112 35.38 20.92 13.96
C PRO A 112 35.19 22.16 13.08
N GLN A 113 34.45 22.04 11.97
CA GLN A 113 34.15 23.17 11.10
C GLN A 113 33.16 24.15 11.75
N LYS A 114 32.13 23.65 12.45
CA LYS A 114 31.17 24.49 13.19
C LYS A 114 31.87 25.32 14.27
N ILE A 115 32.72 24.71 15.08
CA ILE A 115 33.44 25.44 16.14
C ILE A 115 34.44 26.43 15.56
N ALA A 116 35.19 26.07 14.52
CA ALA A 116 36.08 27.01 13.85
C ALA A 116 35.33 28.26 13.32
N ALA A 117 34.09 28.10 12.85
CA ALA A 117 33.26 29.23 12.44
C ALA A 117 32.85 30.13 13.62
N VAL A 118 32.50 29.53 14.77
CA VAL A 118 32.20 30.27 16.00
C VAL A 118 33.45 31.01 16.50
N GLU A 119 34.60 30.36 16.53
CA GLU A 119 35.89 30.96 16.91
C GLU A 119 36.27 32.12 15.99
N GLY A 120 35.98 32.02 14.68
CA GLY A 120 36.14 33.12 13.73
C GLY A 120 35.25 34.32 14.05
N LEU A 121 33.99 34.09 14.45
CA LEU A 121 33.08 35.16 14.88
C LEU A 121 33.50 35.78 16.23
N GLU A 122 33.98 34.96 17.17
CA GLU A 122 34.55 35.41 18.45
C GLU A 122 35.75 36.33 18.21
N GLN A 123 36.67 35.96 17.31
CA GLN A 123 37.80 36.78 16.91
C GLN A 123 37.36 38.09 16.24
N ALA A 124 36.38 38.05 15.35
CA ALA A 124 35.87 39.25 14.68
C ALA A 124 35.21 40.23 15.66
N LEU A 125 34.49 39.72 16.67
CA LEU A 125 33.94 40.55 17.73
C LEU A 125 35.04 41.17 18.59
N ALA A 126 36.04 40.38 18.99
CA ALA A 126 37.19 40.87 19.76
C ALA A 126 37.91 42.02 19.03
N GLN A 127 38.17 41.86 17.72
CA GLN A 127 38.81 42.91 16.90
C GLN A 127 37.99 44.21 16.82
N ARG A 128 36.65 44.12 16.78
CA ARG A 128 35.79 45.31 16.79
C ARG A 128 35.75 46.01 18.14
N MET A 129 35.85 45.26 19.24
CA MET A 129 35.85 45.81 20.60
C MET A 129 37.21 46.42 20.96
N SER A 130 38.29 45.67 20.74
CA SER A 130 39.65 46.08 21.04
C SER A 130 40.64 45.36 20.13
N PRO A 131 41.24 46.05 19.15
CA PRO A 131 42.20 45.45 18.24
C PRO A 131 43.39 44.82 18.98
N GLY A 132 43.69 43.56 18.69
CA GLY A 132 44.79 42.82 19.31
C GLY A 132 44.47 42.15 20.66
N ALA A 133 43.28 42.37 21.23
CA ALA A 133 42.83 41.64 22.41
C ALA A 133 42.22 40.28 22.05
N THR A 134 42.35 39.31 22.97
CA THR A 134 41.64 38.03 22.86
C THR A 134 40.16 38.20 23.19
N TYR A 135 39.31 37.32 22.64
CA TYR A 135 37.87 37.32 22.93
C TYR A 135 37.58 37.26 24.44
N GLN A 136 38.26 36.37 25.18
CA GLN A 136 38.09 36.26 26.63
C GLN A 136 38.47 37.55 27.37
N ALA A 137 39.56 38.20 26.97
CA ALA A 137 39.95 39.49 27.57
C ALA A 137 38.90 40.59 27.31
N CYS A 138 38.27 40.61 26.12
CA CYS A 138 37.17 41.55 25.83
C CYS A 138 35.92 41.27 26.67
N VAL A 139 35.59 39.99 26.88
CA VAL A 139 34.46 39.55 27.73
C VAL A 139 34.71 39.96 29.18
N ASP A 140 35.91 39.68 29.71
CA ASP A 140 36.30 40.00 31.08
C ASP A 140 36.31 41.51 31.32
N TRP A 141 36.78 42.30 30.35
CA TRP A 141 36.73 43.76 30.42
C TRP A 141 35.29 44.31 30.41
N LEU A 142 34.42 43.75 29.56
CA LEU A 142 33.04 44.23 29.40
C LEU A 142 32.18 43.90 30.62
N LEU A 143 32.14 42.62 30.99
CA LEU A 143 31.23 42.07 32.00
C LEU A 143 31.86 42.05 33.39
N GLY A 144 33.18 42.00 33.46
CA GLY A 144 33.93 41.89 34.71
C GLY A 144 34.33 40.46 35.02
N THR A 145 35.23 40.36 35.99
CA THR A 145 35.64 39.11 36.64
C THR A 145 35.22 39.16 38.11
N PRO A 146 35.28 38.04 38.85
CA PRO A 146 34.99 38.06 40.29
C PRO A 146 35.86 39.06 41.09
N GLN A 147 37.04 39.44 40.56
CA GLN A 147 38.00 40.34 41.22
C GLN A 147 37.91 41.79 40.72
N GLN A 148 37.35 42.03 39.54
CA GLN A 148 37.33 43.35 38.91
C GLN A 148 35.98 43.65 38.26
N GLN A 149 35.39 44.79 38.59
CA GLN A 149 34.14 45.25 37.98
C GLN A 149 34.32 45.49 36.47
N GLY A 150 33.38 44.98 35.67
CA GLY A 150 33.36 45.20 34.23
C GLY A 150 32.97 46.63 33.87
N ARG A 151 33.32 47.04 32.65
CA ARG A 151 33.01 48.38 32.14
C ARG A 151 31.50 48.63 32.07
N LEU A 152 30.71 47.64 31.64
CA LEU A 152 29.26 47.80 31.53
C LEU A 152 28.59 47.98 32.91
N PRO A 153 28.82 47.11 33.91
CA PRO A 153 28.34 47.33 35.28
C PRO A 153 28.82 48.66 35.89
N TYR A 154 30.05 49.09 35.59
CA TYR A 154 30.57 50.38 36.05
C TYR A 154 29.77 51.55 35.48
N VAL A 155 29.57 51.59 34.15
CA VAL A 155 28.82 52.65 33.48
C VAL A 155 27.36 52.67 33.94
N GLN A 156 26.75 51.49 34.13
CA GLN A 156 25.40 51.37 34.69
C GLN A 156 25.31 51.96 36.10
N ALA A 157 26.24 51.61 37.00
CA ALA A 157 26.26 52.16 38.36
C ALA A 157 26.39 53.70 38.37
N GLN A 158 27.16 54.28 37.45
CA GLN A 158 27.27 55.74 37.31
C GLN A 158 25.97 56.40 36.80
N LEU A 159 25.22 55.71 35.93
CA LEU A 159 23.93 56.17 35.41
C LEU A 159 22.77 55.94 36.38
N ASP A 160 22.86 54.95 37.27
CA ASP A 160 21.84 54.68 38.29
C ASP A 160 21.95 55.62 39.50
N ALA A 161 23.12 56.22 39.74
CA ALA A 161 23.30 57.24 40.76
C ALA A 161 22.39 58.46 40.50
N ASN A 162 21.80 59.06 41.54
CA ASN A 162 20.89 60.20 41.38
C ASN A 162 21.58 61.40 40.70
N PRO A 163 20.95 62.01 39.67
CA PRO A 163 21.52 63.18 39.01
C PRO A 163 21.48 64.41 39.94
N PRO A 164 22.52 65.28 39.89
CA PRO A 164 22.51 66.52 40.64
C PRO A 164 21.38 67.45 40.15
N ALA A 165 20.71 68.10 41.09
CA ALA A 165 19.62 69.04 40.81
C ALA A 165 20.15 70.35 40.22
N ILE A 166 19.37 70.98 39.34
CA ILE A 166 19.62 72.31 38.79
C ILE A 166 18.55 73.25 39.34
N HIS A 167 18.95 74.36 39.96
CA HIS A 167 18.07 75.27 40.69
C HIS A 167 17.67 76.52 39.90
N GLU A 168 18.42 76.90 38.86
CA GLU A 168 18.16 77.99 37.91
C GLU A 168 18.01 79.39 38.53
N VAL A 169 18.58 79.57 39.72
CA VAL A 169 18.63 80.85 40.43
C VAL A 169 19.89 81.59 40.00
N THR A 170 19.77 82.90 39.73
CA THR A 170 20.93 83.71 39.31
C THR A 170 21.05 85.02 40.08
N GLN A 171 22.29 85.45 40.31
CA GLN A 171 22.62 86.73 40.94
C GLN A 171 22.08 87.89 40.09
N ALA A 172 22.26 87.81 38.76
CA ALA A 172 21.82 88.82 37.82
C ALA A 172 20.30 89.03 37.84
N ARG A 173 19.52 87.94 37.95
CA ARG A 173 18.05 88.01 38.01
C ARG A 173 17.55 88.68 39.29
N LEU A 174 18.14 88.36 40.44
CA LEU A 174 17.81 89.05 41.70
C LEU A 174 18.11 90.55 41.64
N GLN A 175 19.25 90.94 41.08
CA GLN A 175 19.62 92.34 40.92
C GLN A 175 18.67 93.09 39.98
N ALA A 176 18.29 92.47 38.85
CA ALA A 176 17.35 93.06 37.91
C ALA A 176 15.96 93.27 38.54
N LEU A 177 15.47 92.30 39.32
CA LEU A 177 14.18 92.41 40.00
C LEU A 177 14.19 93.48 41.11
N LEU A 178 15.29 93.64 41.85
CA LEU A 178 15.42 94.69 42.85
C LEU A 178 15.47 96.09 42.21
N ALA A 179 16.24 96.23 41.13
CA ALA A 179 16.32 97.49 40.39
C ALA A 179 14.95 97.90 39.83
N GLU A 180 14.19 96.94 39.31
CA GLU A 180 12.84 97.17 38.81
C GLU A 180 11.87 97.60 39.92
N ALA A 181 11.92 96.96 41.09
CA ALA A 181 11.09 97.36 42.24
C ALA A 181 11.37 98.81 42.68
N TYR A 182 12.65 99.22 42.74
CA TYR A 182 13.02 100.61 43.06
C TYR A 182 12.62 101.61 41.97
N ARG A 183 12.76 101.24 40.69
CA ARG A 183 12.36 102.07 39.55
C ARG A 183 10.86 102.39 39.61
N VAL A 184 10.02 101.37 39.84
CA VAL A 184 8.56 101.54 39.94
C VAL A 184 8.18 102.28 41.23
N GLN A 185 8.90 102.07 42.33
CA GLN A 185 8.69 102.82 43.57
C GLN A 185 8.93 104.33 43.37
N GLY A 186 9.98 104.71 42.64
CA GLY A 186 10.27 106.10 42.30
C GLY A 186 9.18 106.74 41.44
N LEU A 187 8.66 106.01 40.45
CA LEU A 187 7.53 106.45 39.62
C LEU A 187 6.26 106.66 40.45
N TRP A 188 5.96 105.74 41.36
CA TRP A 188 4.81 105.84 42.25
C TRP A 188 4.93 107.07 43.18
N GLN A 189 6.08 107.27 43.83
CA GLN A 189 6.33 108.43 44.71
C GLN A 189 6.19 109.76 43.96
N ALA A 190 6.70 109.84 42.72
CA ALA A 190 6.55 111.03 41.88
C ALA A 190 5.07 111.32 41.55
N SER A 191 4.31 110.30 41.13
CA SER A 191 2.87 110.45 40.84
C SER A 191 2.04 110.79 42.09
N SER A 192 2.39 110.20 43.24
CA SER A 192 1.72 110.46 44.53
C SER A 192 1.99 111.89 45.04
N ALA A 193 3.23 112.38 44.91
CA ALA A 193 3.58 113.76 45.26
C ALA A 193 2.86 114.80 44.38
N GLN A 194 2.73 114.52 43.07
CA GLN A 194 1.97 115.36 42.14
C GLN A 194 0.48 115.43 42.50
N LEU A 195 -0.12 114.32 42.94
CA LEU A 195 -1.51 114.29 43.42
C LEU A 195 -1.69 115.03 44.74
N ALA A 196 -0.77 114.87 45.70
CA ALA A 196 -0.81 115.56 46.98
C ALA A 196 -0.75 117.09 46.83
N ALA A 197 0.00 117.59 45.84
CA ALA A 197 0.09 119.01 45.53
C ALA A 197 -1.21 119.62 44.96
N ARG A 198 -2.13 118.80 44.45
CA ARG A 198 -3.41 119.25 43.82
C ARG A 198 -4.67 118.85 44.62
N ALA A 199 -4.50 118.47 45.89
CA ALA A 199 -5.58 117.93 46.74
C ALA A 199 -6.74 118.92 47.04
N GLY A 200 -6.55 120.23 46.82
CA GLY A 200 -7.53 121.27 47.16
C GLY A 200 -8.61 121.56 46.11
N GLU A 201 -8.52 121.00 44.90
CA GLU A 201 -9.39 121.41 43.76
C GLU A 201 -10.62 120.51 43.53
N VAL A 202 -10.77 119.43 44.32
CA VAL A 202 -11.65 118.28 43.98
C VAL A 202 -13.14 118.51 44.27
N SER A 203 -13.56 119.68 44.80
CA SER A 203 -14.97 119.94 45.15
C SER A 203 -15.70 120.94 44.24
N TYR A 204 -15.12 121.31 43.09
CA TYR A 204 -15.71 122.31 42.18
C TYR A 204 -16.26 121.74 40.87
N ALA A 205 -16.16 120.43 40.63
CA ALA A 205 -16.62 119.79 39.37
C ALA A 205 -18.10 120.09 39.06
N LYS A 206 -19.00 119.77 39.99
CA LYS A 206 -20.44 120.05 39.85
C LYS A 206 -20.75 121.55 39.79
N LEU A 207 -19.93 122.38 40.46
CA LEU A 207 -20.08 123.83 40.45
C LEU A 207 -19.71 124.43 39.09
N TYR A 208 -18.61 123.98 38.48
CA TYR A 208 -18.19 124.41 37.16
C TYR A 208 -19.11 123.87 36.05
N GLU A 209 -19.58 122.63 36.14
CA GLU A 209 -20.61 122.10 35.22
C GLU A 209 -21.91 122.92 35.31
N ALA A 210 -22.39 123.23 36.52
CA ALA A 210 -23.59 124.04 36.72
C ALA A 210 -23.43 125.47 36.21
N VAL A 211 -22.25 126.08 36.37
CA VAL A 211 -21.94 127.40 35.81
C VAL A 211 -21.89 127.32 34.27
N GLN A 212 -21.26 126.31 33.69
CA GLN A 212 -21.20 126.15 32.23
C GLN A 212 -22.58 125.91 31.59
N ALA A 213 -23.48 125.18 32.27
CA ALA A 213 -24.83 124.92 31.79
C ALA A 213 -25.68 126.20 31.64
N LEU A 214 -25.32 127.29 32.34
CA LEU A 214 -26.00 128.58 32.31
C LEU A 214 -25.39 129.57 31.28
N ALA A 215 -24.46 129.11 30.44
CA ALA A 215 -23.71 129.97 29.51
C ALA A 215 -24.49 130.40 28.27
N ASP A 216 -25.49 129.62 27.84
CA ASP A 216 -26.11 129.79 26.52
C ASP A 216 -27.07 130.99 26.50
N GLY A 217 -26.78 131.98 25.64
CA GLY A 217 -27.52 133.24 25.54
C GLY A 217 -27.27 134.26 26.68
N ALA A 218 -26.38 133.95 27.63
CA ALA A 218 -26.12 134.81 28.78
C ALA A 218 -25.29 136.04 28.39
N THR A 219 -25.76 137.24 28.75
CA THR A 219 -25.02 138.50 28.62
C THR A 219 -24.57 139.08 29.97
N VAL A 220 -24.96 138.41 31.06
CA VAL A 220 -24.67 138.78 32.46
C VAL A 220 -24.19 137.55 33.24
N CYS A 221 -23.41 137.76 34.30
CA CYS A 221 -22.96 136.73 35.22
C CYS A 221 -24.16 136.14 35.97
N PRO A 222 -24.35 134.80 35.98
CA PRO A 222 -25.53 134.17 36.58
C PRO A 222 -25.59 134.29 38.12
N ALA A 223 -24.45 134.51 38.79
CA ALA A 223 -24.40 134.60 40.25
C ALA A 223 -24.66 136.02 40.79
N CYS A 224 -24.19 137.05 40.10
CA CYS A 224 -24.23 138.44 40.59
C CYS A 224 -24.89 139.44 39.62
N GLY A 225 -25.29 139.02 38.42
CA GLY A 225 -26.02 139.84 37.45
C GLY A 225 -25.18 140.87 36.67
N THR A 226 -23.86 140.91 36.88
CA THR A 226 -22.95 141.86 36.21
C THR A 226 -22.78 141.52 34.72
N GLY A 227 -22.86 142.51 33.83
CA GLY A 227 -22.64 142.31 32.38
C GLY A 227 -21.28 141.68 32.08
N LEU A 228 -21.23 140.69 31.19
CA LEU A 228 -20.02 139.89 30.93
C LEU A 228 -18.82 140.71 30.43
N ALA A 229 -19.05 141.87 29.81
CA ALA A 229 -17.97 142.78 29.37
C ALA A 229 -17.25 143.49 30.54
N ALA A 230 -17.85 143.51 31.74
CA ALA A 230 -17.35 144.25 32.90
C ALA A 230 -16.80 143.35 34.03
N VAL A 231 -16.88 142.03 33.90
CA VAL A 231 -16.30 141.10 34.89
C VAL A 231 -14.81 140.92 34.66
N ALA A 232 -14.04 140.92 35.76
CA ALA A 232 -12.59 140.73 35.73
C ALA A 232 -12.17 139.35 35.19
N GLN A 233 -13.06 138.35 35.29
CA GLN A 233 -12.84 137.03 34.72
C GLN A 233 -14.18 136.41 34.34
N ASP A 234 -14.31 135.97 33.10
CA ASP A 234 -15.52 135.33 32.60
C ASP A 234 -15.79 134.04 33.41
N PRO A 235 -16.91 133.95 34.15
CA PRO A 235 -17.23 132.79 34.98
C PRO A 235 -17.34 131.49 34.16
N PHE A 236 -17.73 131.56 32.88
CA PHE A 236 -17.85 130.39 32.01
C PHE A 236 -16.49 129.94 31.46
N ALA A 237 -15.61 130.88 31.12
CA ALA A 237 -14.21 130.58 30.77
C ALA A 237 -13.46 129.96 31.97
N ARG A 238 -13.67 130.51 33.18
CA ARG A 238 -13.11 129.96 34.42
C ARG A 238 -13.64 128.55 34.72
N ALA A 239 -14.93 128.29 34.48
CA ALA A 239 -15.51 126.96 34.62
C ALA A 239 -14.95 125.93 33.61
N ARG A 240 -14.72 126.33 32.34
CA ARG A 240 -14.02 125.47 31.35
C ARG A 240 -12.60 125.11 31.79
N MET A 241 -11.81 126.12 32.17
CA MET A 241 -10.44 125.88 32.65
C MET A 241 -10.40 124.98 33.90
N GLY A 242 -11.35 125.17 34.83
CA GLY A 242 -11.45 124.34 36.02
C GLY A 242 -11.82 122.88 35.71
N LEU A 243 -12.66 122.62 34.71
CA LEU A 243 -13.00 121.25 34.28
C LEU A 243 -11.83 120.55 33.56
N GLU A 244 -11.04 121.26 32.75
CA GLU A 244 -9.82 120.71 32.15
C GLU A 244 -8.75 120.34 33.20
N GLN A 245 -8.58 121.17 34.24
CA GLN A 245 -7.68 120.89 35.36
C GLN A 245 -8.11 119.62 36.15
N LEU A 246 -9.42 119.42 36.33
CA LEU A 246 -9.98 118.22 36.96
C LEU A 246 -9.81 116.96 36.10
N ALA A 247 -9.93 117.06 34.77
CA ALA A 247 -9.66 115.94 33.86
C ALA A 247 -8.19 115.49 33.92
N GLN A 248 -7.24 116.43 34.01
CA GLN A 248 -5.83 116.12 34.21
C GLN A 248 -5.57 115.44 35.57
N LEU A 249 -6.32 115.81 36.62
CA LEU A 249 -6.25 115.18 37.93
C LEU A 249 -6.71 113.71 37.87
N ALA A 250 -7.78 113.40 37.13
CA ALA A 250 -8.28 112.04 36.97
C ALA A 250 -7.27 111.12 36.25
N VAL A 251 -6.57 111.63 35.23
CA VAL A 251 -5.47 110.91 34.55
C VAL A 251 -4.31 110.63 35.51
N LEU A 252 -3.92 111.60 36.34
CA LEU A 252 -2.88 111.41 37.36
C LEU A 252 -3.30 110.39 38.44
N GLN A 253 -4.58 110.37 38.85
CA GLN A 253 -5.11 109.37 39.78
C GLN A 253 -5.05 107.95 39.19
N GLN A 254 -5.38 107.80 37.90
CA GLN A 254 -5.27 106.51 37.21
C GLN A 254 -3.80 106.06 37.06
N GLN A 255 -2.88 106.98 36.81
CA GLN A 255 -1.44 106.70 36.73
C GLN A 255 -0.86 106.28 38.09
N GLU A 256 -1.23 106.95 39.19
CA GLU A 256 -0.79 106.54 40.54
C GLU A 256 -1.32 105.15 40.91
N ALA A 257 -2.59 104.86 40.63
CA ALA A 257 -3.17 103.55 40.87
C ALA A 257 -2.51 102.45 40.01
N GLY A 258 -2.14 102.79 38.77
CA GLY A 258 -1.36 101.93 37.88
C GLY A 258 0.04 101.64 38.41
N HIS A 259 0.80 102.68 38.77
CA HIS A 259 2.13 102.52 39.37
C HIS A 259 2.09 101.76 40.71
N ARG A 260 1.03 101.95 41.52
CA ARG A 260 0.83 101.20 42.76
C ARG A 260 0.64 99.71 42.51
N THR A 261 -0.10 99.35 41.46
CA THR A 261 -0.31 97.96 41.05
C THR A 261 0.98 97.35 40.53
N GLN A 262 1.70 98.05 39.64
CA GLN A 262 2.99 97.61 39.12
C GLN A 262 4.04 97.45 40.23
N LEU A 263 4.02 98.32 41.25
CA LEU A 263 4.93 98.20 42.39
C LEU A 263 4.65 96.92 43.18
N SER A 264 3.37 96.60 43.41
CA SER A 264 2.95 95.36 44.07
C SER A 264 3.42 94.12 43.30
N GLU A 265 3.31 94.13 41.97
CA GLU A 265 3.76 93.04 41.10
C GLU A 265 5.29 92.89 41.10
N ALA A 266 6.03 94.00 40.99
CA ALA A 266 7.49 93.99 41.02
C ALA A 266 8.04 93.50 42.37
N VAL A 267 7.46 93.97 43.48
CA VAL A 267 7.79 93.52 44.84
C VAL A 267 7.44 92.03 45.03
N ARG A 268 6.32 91.57 44.47
CA ARG A 268 5.95 90.14 44.50
C ARG A 268 6.92 89.28 43.68
N ALA A 269 7.29 89.69 42.48
CA ALA A 269 8.25 88.97 41.63
C ALA A 269 9.63 88.86 42.30
N LEU A 270 10.09 89.94 42.93
CA LEU A 270 11.31 89.94 43.74
C LEU A 270 11.19 88.97 44.93
N TRP A 271 10.08 89.02 45.66
CA TRP A 271 9.81 88.12 46.79
C TRP A 271 9.82 86.64 46.37
N ASP A 272 9.16 86.30 45.27
CA ASP A 272 9.11 84.93 44.71
C ASP A 272 10.50 84.43 44.30
N GLU A 273 11.34 85.31 43.75
CA GLU A 273 12.73 84.96 43.41
C GLU A 273 13.59 84.79 44.67
N MET A 274 13.52 85.71 45.64
CA MET A 274 14.25 85.60 46.91
C MET A 274 13.86 84.34 47.68
N ARG A 275 12.57 83.99 47.69
CA ARG A 275 12.07 82.74 48.29
C ARG A 275 12.65 81.51 47.59
N ARG A 276 12.73 81.51 46.26
CA ARG A 276 13.36 80.44 45.48
C ARG A 276 14.85 80.30 45.80
N VAL A 277 15.57 81.41 45.90
CA VAL A 277 17.00 81.41 46.29
C VAL A 277 17.17 80.82 47.69
N VAL A 278 16.37 81.23 48.67
CA VAL A 278 16.43 80.71 50.04
C VAL A 278 16.09 79.22 50.10
N ALA A 279 15.09 78.77 49.34
CA ALA A 279 14.73 77.35 49.26
C ALA A 279 15.84 76.51 48.60
N ALA A 280 16.41 77.00 47.49
CA ALA A 280 17.53 76.35 46.82
C ALA A 280 18.78 76.32 47.72
N ALA A 281 19.06 77.39 48.46
CA ALA A 281 20.19 77.47 49.39
C ALA A 281 20.10 76.44 50.52
N GLY A 282 18.89 76.18 51.03
CA GLY A 282 18.66 75.16 52.05
C GLY A 282 18.98 73.73 51.60
N VAL A 283 19.00 73.49 50.28
CA VAL A 283 19.31 72.18 49.67
C VAL A 283 20.75 72.13 49.16
N ALA A 284 21.20 73.17 48.44
CA ALA A 284 22.48 73.18 47.74
C ALA A 284 23.67 73.66 48.60
N CYS A 285 23.45 74.60 49.52
CA CYS A 285 24.51 75.21 50.33
C CYS A 285 24.02 75.54 51.76
N PRO A 286 23.59 74.52 52.56
CA PRO A 286 22.95 74.75 53.84
C PRO A 286 23.88 75.41 54.87
N ALA A 287 25.19 75.13 54.83
CA ALA A 287 26.17 75.71 55.75
C ALA A 287 26.37 77.21 55.48
N GLU A 288 26.48 77.58 54.21
CA GLU A 288 26.65 78.96 53.75
C GLU A 288 25.38 79.79 53.97
N SER A 289 24.21 79.17 53.79
CA SER A 289 22.90 79.78 54.06
C SER A 289 22.73 80.10 55.55
N GLN A 290 23.09 79.16 56.44
CA GLN A 290 23.03 79.36 57.89
C GLN A 290 24.04 80.41 58.36
N ALA A 291 25.28 80.37 57.85
CA ALA A 291 26.34 81.32 58.21
C ALA A 291 26.03 82.76 57.75
N ALA A 292 25.26 82.93 56.67
CA ALA A 292 24.86 84.23 56.15
C ALA A 292 23.89 85.00 57.06
N GLY A 293 23.20 84.33 58.00
CA GLY A 293 22.30 84.98 58.97
C GLY A 293 21.18 85.78 58.30
N LEU A 294 20.61 85.26 57.21
CA LEU A 294 19.61 85.97 56.42
C LEU A 294 18.33 86.28 57.24
N PRO A 295 17.71 87.47 57.07
CA PRO A 295 16.42 87.77 57.70
C PRO A 295 15.34 86.76 57.29
N LEU A 296 14.32 86.59 58.14
CA LEU A 296 13.17 85.76 57.77
C LEU A 296 12.34 86.47 56.69
N LEU A 297 12.14 85.81 55.55
CA LEU A 297 11.18 86.24 54.55
C LEU A 297 9.76 85.96 55.06
N PRO A 298 8.85 86.95 55.08
CA PRO A 298 7.47 86.74 55.48
C PRO A 298 6.75 85.79 54.51
N PRO A 299 5.64 85.15 54.92
CA PRO A 299 4.91 84.20 54.07
C PRO A 299 4.21 84.84 52.86
N THR A 300 4.08 86.18 52.83
CA THR A 300 3.48 86.92 51.71
C THR A 300 4.33 88.15 51.36
N SER A 301 4.19 88.66 50.14
CA SER A 301 4.89 89.86 49.67
C SER A 301 4.30 91.19 50.20
N ALA A 302 3.34 91.14 51.12
CA ALA A 302 2.64 92.31 51.65
C ALA A 302 3.39 92.94 52.83
N GLY A 303 3.28 94.27 52.97
CA GLY A 303 3.93 95.04 54.04
C GLY A 303 5.37 95.46 53.72
N ASN A 304 6.01 96.15 54.66
CA ASN A 304 7.36 96.72 54.48
C ASN A 304 8.46 95.71 54.85
N TRP A 305 8.45 94.55 54.22
CA TRP A 305 9.43 93.48 54.48
C TRP A 305 10.79 93.72 53.83
N LEU A 306 10.81 94.39 52.67
CA LEU A 306 12.03 94.68 51.92
C LEU A 306 13.00 95.58 52.70
N GLY A 307 12.48 96.43 53.59
CA GLY A 307 13.29 97.26 54.47
C GLY A 307 14.30 96.45 55.28
N GLY A 308 13.90 95.31 55.86
CA GLY A 308 14.80 94.45 56.64
C GLY A 308 15.96 93.85 55.85
N TRP A 309 15.89 93.85 54.51
CA TRP A 309 16.90 93.29 53.62
C TRP A 309 17.85 94.33 53.03
N VAL A 310 17.42 95.59 52.92
CA VAL A 310 18.13 96.65 52.19
C VAL A 310 18.48 97.88 53.05
N ILE A 311 18.16 97.88 54.36
CA ILE A 311 18.56 98.94 55.30
C ILE A 311 20.08 98.92 55.59
N GLY A 312 20.69 100.10 55.73
CA GLY A 312 22.11 100.27 56.09
C GLY A 312 23.07 99.84 54.97
N ASP A 313 24.15 99.13 55.32
CA ASP A 313 25.19 98.64 54.39
C ASP A 313 24.71 97.54 53.41
N GLN A 314 23.40 97.25 53.32
CA GLN A 314 22.81 96.19 52.47
C GLN A 314 23.41 94.78 52.68
N ARG A 315 23.89 94.47 53.89
CA ARG A 315 24.61 93.20 54.17
C ARG A 315 23.78 91.95 53.88
N ALA A 316 22.50 91.95 54.24
CA ALA A 316 21.60 90.81 54.01
C ALA A 316 21.36 90.58 52.50
N TRP A 317 21.15 91.64 51.73
CA TRP A 317 21.03 91.58 50.28
C TRP A 317 22.32 91.07 49.61
N GLN A 318 23.48 91.59 50.00
CA GLN A 318 24.77 91.13 49.47
C GLN A 318 25.05 89.66 49.83
N ALA A 319 24.64 89.21 51.02
CA ALA A 319 24.74 87.81 51.41
C ALA A 319 23.83 86.90 50.56
N LEU A 320 22.60 87.33 50.26
CA LEU A 320 21.70 86.62 49.36
C LEU A 320 22.26 86.52 47.93
N LEU A 321 22.87 87.61 47.43
CA LEU A 321 23.53 87.61 46.12
C LEU A 321 24.72 86.64 46.06
N ARG A 322 25.55 86.57 47.13
CA ARG A 322 26.63 85.59 47.22
C ARG A 322 26.12 84.15 47.25
N ILE A 323 25.02 83.90 47.97
CA ILE A 323 24.36 82.58 47.98
C ILE A 323 23.86 82.21 46.58
N ALA A 324 23.22 83.14 45.87
CA ALA A 324 22.80 82.92 44.48
C ALA A 324 24.00 82.59 43.57
N GLN A 325 25.13 83.29 43.73
CA GLN A 325 26.36 83.02 42.97
C GLN A 325 26.98 81.63 43.28
N ILE A 326 26.92 81.19 44.53
CA ILE A 326 27.37 79.83 44.92
C ILE A 326 26.48 78.77 44.26
N ILE A 327 25.16 78.97 44.28
CA ILE A 327 24.18 78.08 43.64
C ILE A 327 24.40 78.05 42.12
N GLU A 328 24.69 79.18 41.46
CA GLU A 328 25.07 79.21 40.03
C GLU A 328 26.30 78.34 39.74
N GLY A 329 27.31 78.38 40.62
CA GLY A 329 28.50 77.54 40.52
C GLY A 329 28.18 76.04 40.63
N PHE A 330 27.28 75.65 41.54
CA PHE A 330 26.80 74.28 41.64
C PHE A 330 25.96 73.85 40.44
N ASP A 331 25.10 74.73 39.91
CA ASP A 331 24.33 74.47 38.70
C ASP A 331 25.24 74.26 37.47
N ALA A 332 26.36 74.98 37.37
CA ALA A 332 27.34 74.76 36.31
C ALA A 332 27.99 73.37 36.40
N GLN A 333 28.42 72.97 37.60
CA GLN A 333 28.96 71.63 37.84
C GLN A 333 27.92 70.53 37.59
N ALA A 334 26.66 70.74 38.00
CA ALA A 334 25.57 69.82 37.76
C ALA A 334 25.27 69.63 36.26
N ARG A 335 25.37 70.70 35.45
CA ARG A 335 25.24 70.62 33.99
C ARG A 335 26.37 69.81 33.36
N ASP A 336 27.61 69.99 33.79
CA ASP A 336 28.74 69.19 33.30
C ASP A 336 28.57 67.69 33.62
N VAL A 337 28.15 67.36 34.85
CA VAL A 337 27.83 65.97 35.25
C VAL A 337 26.70 65.39 34.38
N ASN A 338 25.63 66.15 34.15
CA ASN A 338 24.52 65.70 33.31
C ASN A 338 24.92 65.51 31.84
N ALA A 339 25.81 66.35 31.31
CA ALA A 339 26.37 66.17 29.96
C ALA A 339 27.23 64.90 29.86
N GLN A 340 28.07 64.62 30.87
CA GLN A 340 28.87 63.39 30.94
C GLN A 340 27.99 62.14 31.03
N ARG A 341 26.86 62.20 31.75
CA ARG A 341 25.87 61.11 31.80
C ARG A 341 25.26 60.82 30.43
N GLY A 342 25.07 61.83 29.58
CA GLY A 342 24.64 61.63 28.19
C GLY A 342 25.64 60.80 27.37
N ALA A 343 26.94 61.07 27.52
CA ALA A 343 27.99 60.28 26.88
C ALA A 343 28.07 58.85 27.44
N MET A 344 27.93 58.69 28.76
CA MET A 344 27.88 57.38 29.42
C MET A 344 26.66 56.55 28.99
N ALA A 345 25.51 57.17 28.73
CA ALA A 345 24.33 56.47 28.22
C ALA A 345 24.56 55.90 26.81
N GLN A 346 25.18 56.66 25.91
CA GLN A 346 25.57 56.18 24.58
C GLN A 346 26.61 55.07 24.65
N GLU A 347 27.56 55.17 25.58
CA GLU A 347 28.53 54.11 25.84
C GLU A 347 27.84 52.83 26.32
N ARG A 348 26.93 52.92 27.30
CA ARG A 348 26.14 51.79 27.81
C ARG A 348 25.43 51.05 26.67
N ASP A 349 24.77 51.76 25.77
CA ASP A 349 23.99 51.14 24.68
C ASP A 349 24.92 50.34 23.73
N ARG A 350 26.11 50.86 23.41
CA ARG A 350 27.12 50.12 22.63
C ARG A 350 27.64 48.89 23.38
N LEU A 351 27.93 49.02 24.68
CA LEU A 351 28.39 47.92 25.52
C LEU A 351 27.33 46.83 25.68
N GLN A 352 26.05 47.20 25.79
CA GLN A 352 24.93 46.26 25.81
C GLN A 352 24.78 45.49 24.50
N GLN A 353 25.00 46.15 23.36
CA GLN A 353 25.02 45.47 22.06
C GLN A 353 26.12 44.40 22.01
N HIS A 354 27.33 44.72 22.50
CA HIS A 354 28.40 43.73 22.61
C HIS A 354 28.06 42.58 23.57
N GLN A 355 27.38 42.86 24.69
CA GLN A 355 26.91 41.81 25.61
C GLN A 355 25.97 40.83 24.90
N LEU A 356 24.98 41.33 24.14
CA LEU A 356 24.05 40.48 23.40
C LEU A 356 24.75 39.60 22.36
N GLU A 357 25.76 40.16 21.67
CA GLU A 357 26.57 39.39 20.73
C GLU A 357 27.40 38.30 21.44
N ILE A 358 27.97 38.60 22.62
CA ILE A 358 28.68 37.62 23.45
C ILE A 358 27.73 36.49 23.90
N GLU A 359 26.53 36.83 24.37
CA GLU A 359 25.53 35.84 24.79
C GLU A 359 25.08 34.95 23.63
N ARG A 360 24.90 35.53 22.43
CA ARG A 360 24.61 34.76 21.21
C ARG A 360 25.74 33.79 20.87
N LEU A 361 27.00 34.23 20.90
CA LEU A 361 28.15 33.37 20.61
C LEU A 361 28.31 32.25 21.64
N ARG A 362 28.16 32.56 22.94
CA ARG A 362 28.15 31.56 24.02
C ARG A 362 27.06 30.50 23.81
N THR A 363 25.87 30.94 23.42
CA THR A 363 24.75 30.04 23.11
C THR A 363 25.09 29.14 21.92
N MET A 364 25.58 29.72 20.82
CA MET A 364 25.98 28.94 19.63
C MET A 364 27.04 27.88 19.97
N ARG A 365 28.05 28.23 20.76
CA ARG A 365 29.09 27.29 21.21
C ARG A 365 28.52 26.18 22.09
N THR A 366 27.73 26.56 23.10
CA THR A 366 27.10 25.60 24.02
C THR A 366 26.18 24.63 23.29
N THR A 367 25.39 25.10 22.32
CA THR A 367 24.54 24.26 21.48
C THR A 367 25.38 23.29 20.64
N ALA A 368 26.47 23.76 20.02
CA ALA A 368 27.36 22.89 19.25
C ALA A 368 28.01 21.81 20.11
N ASP A 369 28.42 22.14 21.34
CA ASP A 369 29.00 21.20 22.30
C ASP A 369 27.97 20.16 22.78
N GLN A 370 26.74 20.58 23.06
CA GLN A 370 25.64 19.70 23.43
C GLN A 370 25.25 18.76 22.28
N GLU A 371 25.15 19.27 21.05
CA GLU A 371 24.91 18.47 19.84
C GLU A 371 26.00 17.40 19.67
N LEU A 372 27.27 17.75 19.86
CA LEU A 372 28.38 16.81 19.79
C LEU A 372 28.29 15.74 20.88
N ALA A 373 28.04 16.15 22.13
CA ALA A 373 27.93 15.24 23.26
C ALA A 373 26.78 14.23 23.05
N ALA A 374 25.61 14.71 22.62
CA ALA A 374 24.46 13.87 22.31
C ALA A 374 24.74 12.91 21.14
N ALA A 375 25.41 13.38 20.08
CA ALA A 375 25.78 12.54 18.94
C ALA A 375 26.77 11.44 19.35
N ARG A 376 27.80 11.77 20.14
CA ARG A 376 28.76 10.78 20.67
C ARG A 376 28.10 9.76 21.58
N GLN A 377 27.19 10.19 22.45
CA GLN A 377 26.44 9.28 23.31
C GLN A 377 25.57 8.32 22.49
N THR A 378 24.88 8.84 21.46
CA THR A 378 24.07 8.03 20.54
C THR A 378 24.92 6.96 19.85
N VAL A 379 26.11 7.33 19.38
CA VAL A 379 27.04 6.38 18.74
C VAL A 379 27.53 5.32 19.74
N ALA A 380 27.97 5.74 20.92
CA ALA A 380 28.50 4.83 21.94
C ALA A 380 27.45 3.83 22.46
N GLN A 381 26.19 4.24 22.57
CA GLN A 381 25.11 3.40 23.10
C GLN A 381 24.41 2.56 22.02
N PHE A 382 24.72 2.76 20.74
CA PHE A 382 23.98 2.14 19.64
C PHE A 382 24.01 0.61 19.70
N ASP A 383 25.20 0.00 19.81
CA ASP A 383 25.33 -1.45 19.78
C ASP A 383 24.65 -2.09 21.00
N ASP A 384 24.78 -1.49 22.18
CA ASP A 384 24.14 -1.97 23.40
C ASP A 384 22.62 -1.84 23.37
N ALA A 385 22.10 -0.69 22.93
CA ALA A 385 20.66 -0.47 22.81
C ALA A 385 19.99 -1.35 21.73
N ASN A 386 20.76 -1.80 20.73
CA ASN A 386 20.28 -2.62 19.62
C ASN A 386 20.75 -4.07 19.70
N ARG A 387 21.38 -4.50 20.80
CA ARG A 387 21.98 -5.83 20.94
C ARG A 387 21.04 -6.97 20.55
N GLY A 388 19.79 -6.93 21.02
CA GLY A 388 18.77 -7.92 20.68
C GLY A 388 18.41 -7.94 19.20
N LEU A 389 18.32 -6.77 18.56
CA LEU A 389 18.02 -6.65 17.13
C LEU A 389 19.21 -7.10 16.26
N ILE A 390 20.44 -6.80 16.68
CA ILE A 390 21.67 -7.25 16.01
C ILE A 390 21.76 -8.78 16.04
N GLN A 391 21.49 -9.38 17.20
CA GLN A 391 21.46 -10.83 17.33
C GLN A 391 20.36 -11.45 16.45
N ALA A 392 19.14 -10.93 16.53
CA ALA A 392 18.03 -11.41 15.71
C ALA A 392 18.30 -11.30 14.20
N ALA A 393 18.91 -10.21 13.73
CA ALA A 393 19.31 -10.06 12.33
C ALA A 393 20.42 -11.05 11.91
N THR A 394 21.29 -11.43 12.85
CA THR A 394 22.34 -12.43 12.62
C THR A 394 21.74 -13.83 12.53
N ASP A 395 20.82 -14.17 13.42
CA ASP A 395 20.13 -15.47 13.46
C ASP A 395 19.14 -15.65 12.27
N GLU A 396 18.57 -14.55 11.77
CA GLU A 396 17.68 -14.50 10.61
C GLU A 396 18.42 -14.83 9.29
N MET A 397 19.69 -14.41 9.16
CA MET A 397 20.47 -14.57 7.93
C MET A 397 20.54 -16.02 7.39
N PRO A 398 20.92 -17.04 8.18
CA PRO A 398 20.96 -18.42 7.68
C PRO A 398 19.58 -18.94 7.26
N VAL A 399 18.49 -18.47 7.90
CA VAL A 399 17.11 -18.85 7.54
C VAL A 399 16.75 -18.29 6.17
N VAL A 400 17.02 -17.00 5.92
CA VAL A 400 16.77 -16.36 4.62
C VAL A 400 17.55 -17.06 3.50
N VAL A 401 18.84 -17.34 3.73
CA VAL A 401 19.69 -18.05 2.76
C VAL A 401 19.14 -19.45 2.47
N HIS A 402 18.71 -20.18 3.50
CA HIS A 402 18.10 -21.49 3.34
C HIS A 402 16.81 -21.42 2.52
N HIS A 403 15.91 -20.49 2.85
CA HIS A 403 14.65 -20.30 2.13
C HIS A 403 14.84 -19.87 0.68
N GLN A 404 15.83 -19.02 0.38
CA GLN A 404 16.18 -18.66 -1.00
C GLN A 404 16.64 -19.88 -1.79
N ARG A 405 17.41 -20.79 -1.18
CA ARG A 405 17.82 -22.05 -1.81
C ARG A 405 16.62 -22.96 -2.09
N VAL A 406 15.69 -23.08 -1.12
CA VAL A 406 14.46 -23.85 -1.29
C VAL A 406 13.62 -23.27 -2.44
N LYS A 407 13.44 -21.94 -2.47
CA LYS A 407 12.75 -21.25 -3.56
C LYS A 407 13.38 -21.55 -4.91
N ALA A 408 14.69 -21.36 -5.05
CA ALA A 408 15.39 -21.60 -6.31
C ALA A 408 15.23 -23.06 -6.79
N ALA A 409 15.29 -24.03 -5.88
CA ALA A 409 15.08 -25.43 -6.22
C ALA A 409 13.62 -25.71 -6.64
N TYR A 410 12.64 -25.12 -5.94
CA TYR A 410 11.22 -25.28 -6.24
C TYR A 410 10.85 -24.65 -7.58
N ASP A 411 11.28 -23.41 -7.82
CA ASP A 411 11.03 -22.67 -9.07
C ASP A 411 11.67 -23.37 -10.28
N GLY A 412 12.77 -24.11 -10.08
CA GLY A 412 13.37 -24.95 -11.12
C GLY A 412 12.65 -26.29 -11.30
N PHE A 413 12.21 -26.93 -10.22
CA PHE A 413 11.58 -28.26 -10.25
C PHE A 413 10.14 -28.23 -10.81
N LEU A 414 9.35 -27.23 -10.44
CA LEU A 414 7.93 -27.17 -10.79
C LEU A 414 7.69 -27.13 -12.32
N PRO A 415 8.42 -26.32 -13.12
CA PRO A 415 8.28 -26.35 -14.58
C PRO A 415 8.69 -27.69 -15.19
N GLU A 416 9.74 -28.33 -14.67
CA GLU A 416 10.24 -29.62 -15.18
C GLU A 416 9.19 -30.73 -14.99
N ILE A 417 8.60 -30.84 -13.80
CA ILE A 417 7.58 -31.87 -13.54
C ILE A 417 6.27 -31.61 -14.32
N GLN A 418 5.90 -30.35 -14.53
CA GLN A 418 4.76 -29.97 -15.35
C GLN A 418 5.00 -30.25 -16.84
N ALA A 419 6.20 -29.96 -17.34
CA ALA A 419 6.60 -30.29 -18.71
C ALA A 419 6.59 -31.81 -18.94
N TYR A 420 7.11 -32.57 -17.97
CA TYR A 420 7.06 -34.03 -18.01
C TYR A 420 5.62 -34.56 -18.05
N LEU A 421 4.72 -34.07 -17.19
CA LEU A 421 3.30 -34.44 -17.22
C LEU A 421 2.65 -34.14 -18.58
N THR A 422 3.01 -33.02 -19.21
CA THR A 422 2.45 -32.61 -20.51
C THR A 422 2.94 -33.49 -21.66
N ALA A 423 4.19 -33.96 -21.60
CA ALA A 423 4.78 -34.83 -22.63
C ALA A 423 4.37 -36.31 -22.49
N LEU A 424 4.01 -36.74 -21.27
CA LEU A 424 3.77 -38.14 -20.92
C LEU A 424 2.68 -38.84 -21.77
N PRO A 425 1.51 -38.22 -22.06
CA PRO A 425 0.50 -38.84 -22.93
C PRO A 425 1.02 -39.17 -24.33
N GLY A 426 1.84 -38.29 -24.92
CA GLY A 426 2.42 -38.51 -26.25
C GLY A 426 3.38 -39.70 -26.28
N VAL A 427 4.20 -39.86 -25.25
CA VAL A 427 5.12 -41.01 -25.11
C VAL A 427 4.33 -42.31 -24.94
N LEU A 428 3.29 -42.32 -24.12
CA LEU A 428 2.47 -43.52 -23.86
C LEU A 428 1.55 -43.91 -25.03
N LEU A 429 1.29 -42.98 -25.95
CA LEU A 429 0.52 -43.21 -27.17
C LEU A 429 1.35 -43.81 -28.32
N GLN A 430 2.67 -43.74 -28.25
CA GLN A 430 3.54 -44.23 -29.30
C GLN A 430 3.32 -45.73 -29.55
N GLY A 431 2.93 -46.09 -30.77
CA GLY A 431 2.62 -47.47 -31.18
C GLY A 431 1.21 -47.95 -30.83
N LEU A 432 0.47 -47.30 -29.92
CA LEU A 432 -0.91 -47.68 -29.59
C LEU A 432 -1.87 -47.39 -30.76
N GLY A 433 -1.67 -46.26 -31.45
CA GLY A 433 -2.46 -45.90 -32.64
C GLY A 433 -2.30 -46.93 -33.77
N ASP A 434 -1.08 -47.37 -34.02
CA ASP A 434 -0.79 -48.41 -35.02
C ASP A 434 -1.42 -49.75 -34.66
N GLN A 435 -1.30 -50.16 -33.39
CA GLN A 435 -1.90 -51.41 -32.93
C GLN A 435 -3.43 -51.37 -32.98
N ALA A 436 -4.05 -50.25 -32.58
CA ALA A 436 -5.49 -50.05 -32.70
C ALA A 436 -5.95 -50.06 -34.16
N ARG A 437 -5.20 -49.44 -35.07
CA ARG A 437 -5.46 -49.48 -36.52
C ARG A 437 -5.42 -50.91 -37.06
N HIS A 438 -4.40 -51.69 -36.70
CA HIS A 438 -4.29 -53.08 -37.11
C HIS A 438 -5.48 -53.92 -36.65
N LEU A 439 -5.90 -53.76 -35.39
CA LEU A 439 -7.07 -54.45 -34.84
C LEU A 439 -8.37 -54.02 -35.51
N TYR A 440 -8.56 -52.72 -35.72
CA TYR A 440 -9.72 -52.19 -36.43
C TYR A 440 -9.86 -52.79 -37.82
N ASN A 441 -8.78 -52.79 -38.61
CA ASN A 441 -8.80 -53.39 -39.96
C ASN A 441 -9.05 -54.91 -39.91
N ALA A 442 -8.55 -55.61 -38.89
CA ALA A 442 -8.80 -57.03 -38.72
C ALA A 442 -10.27 -57.34 -38.37
N PHE A 443 -10.92 -56.48 -37.59
CA PHE A 443 -12.35 -56.57 -37.30
C PHE A 443 -13.19 -56.30 -38.54
N ASN A 444 -12.77 -55.35 -39.36
CA ASN A 444 -13.48 -54.88 -40.56
C ASN A 444 -12.94 -55.50 -41.86
N ARG A 445 -12.39 -56.72 -41.78
CA ARG A 445 -11.72 -57.40 -42.90
C ARG A 445 -12.59 -57.67 -44.15
N ALA A 446 -13.92 -57.52 -44.02
CA ALA A 446 -14.86 -57.69 -45.11
C ALA A 446 -15.08 -56.39 -45.90
N ASP A 447 -14.63 -55.25 -45.38
CA ASP A 447 -14.78 -53.96 -46.00
C ASP A 447 -13.89 -53.84 -47.24
N PRO A 448 -14.27 -52.99 -48.22
CA PRO A 448 -13.44 -52.72 -49.38
C PRO A 448 -12.03 -52.27 -48.95
N PRO A 449 -10.96 -52.66 -49.68
CA PRO A 449 -9.59 -52.30 -49.33
C PRO A 449 -9.34 -50.79 -49.21
N GLY A 450 -10.14 -49.95 -49.88
CA GLY A 450 -10.07 -48.50 -49.77
C GLY A 450 -10.64 -47.93 -48.46
N ASP A 451 -11.58 -48.64 -47.83
CA ASP A 451 -12.26 -48.21 -46.60
C ASP A 451 -11.52 -48.67 -45.33
N LEU A 452 -10.46 -49.46 -45.48
CA LEU A 452 -9.55 -49.82 -44.39
C LEU A 452 -8.66 -48.64 -44.02
N LEU A 453 -8.19 -48.61 -42.77
CA LEU A 453 -7.39 -47.51 -42.25
C LEU A 453 -5.91 -47.61 -42.64
N HIS A 454 -5.40 -46.55 -43.26
CA HIS A 454 -3.98 -46.30 -43.47
C HIS A 454 -3.27 -45.87 -42.18
N ALA A 455 -3.88 -44.93 -41.45
CA ALA A 455 -3.35 -44.39 -40.19
C ALA A 455 -4.47 -44.03 -39.20
N LEU A 456 -4.15 -44.01 -37.91
CA LEU A 456 -5.06 -43.68 -36.81
C LEU A 456 -4.30 -42.90 -35.73
N TRP A 457 -4.83 -41.73 -35.36
CA TRP A 457 -4.27 -40.88 -34.30
C TRP A 457 -5.25 -40.75 -33.14
N LEU A 458 -4.75 -41.02 -31.94
CA LEU A 458 -5.48 -40.84 -30.70
C LEU A 458 -5.21 -39.46 -30.11
N PRO A 459 -6.17 -38.87 -29.38
CA PRO A 459 -6.01 -37.56 -28.76
C PRO A 459 -4.97 -37.59 -27.63
N VAL A 460 -4.00 -36.66 -27.71
CA VAL A 460 -2.94 -36.45 -26.70
C VAL A 460 -3.30 -35.41 -25.64
N ALA A 461 -4.28 -34.55 -25.92
CA ALA A 461 -4.66 -33.41 -25.10
C ALA A 461 -6.18 -33.16 -25.14
N GLU A 462 -6.65 -32.29 -24.25
CA GLU A 462 -8.04 -31.81 -24.27
C GLU A 462 -8.40 -31.16 -25.60
N ASN A 463 -9.65 -31.32 -26.02
CA ASN A 463 -10.18 -30.94 -27.33
C ASN A 463 -9.57 -31.71 -28.52
N GLY A 464 -8.72 -32.71 -28.24
CA GLY A 464 -8.22 -33.62 -29.26
C GLY A 464 -9.32 -34.53 -29.79
N LYS A 465 -9.22 -34.85 -31.08
CA LYS A 465 -10.14 -35.76 -31.78
C LYS A 465 -9.41 -37.06 -32.12
N ILE A 466 -10.18 -38.13 -32.33
CA ILE A 466 -9.63 -39.33 -32.97
C ILE A 466 -9.65 -39.06 -34.47
N GLU A 467 -8.46 -39.01 -35.07
CA GLU A 467 -8.31 -38.79 -36.51
C GLU A 467 -7.97 -40.11 -37.19
N VAL A 468 -8.53 -40.32 -38.38
CA VAL A 468 -8.28 -41.51 -39.20
C VAL A 468 -7.98 -41.11 -40.63
N GLU A 469 -7.18 -41.94 -41.29
CA GLU A 469 -6.87 -41.83 -42.72
C GLU A 469 -7.22 -43.15 -43.40
N PHE A 470 -7.99 -43.09 -44.49
CA PHE A 470 -8.41 -44.26 -45.25
C PHE A 470 -7.37 -44.63 -46.30
N ALA A 471 -7.23 -45.93 -46.60
CA ALA A 471 -6.28 -46.43 -47.58
C ALA A 471 -6.61 -45.99 -49.03
N GLY A 472 -7.89 -45.72 -49.32
CA GLY A 472 -8.34 -45.20 -50.61
C GLY A 472 -8.01 -43.72 -50.84
N GLU A 473 -7.78 -42.95 -49.76
CA GLU A 473 -7.51 -41.51 -49.81
C GLU A 473 -6.32 -41.14 -48.90
N PRO A 474 -5.11 -41.60 -49.21
CA PRO A 474 -3.95 -41.32 -48.39
C PRO A 474 -3.63 -39.81 -48.38
N GLY A 475 -3.27 -39.29 -47.20
CA GLY A 475 -2.98 -37.89 -46.93
C GLY A 475 -4.16 -37.04 -46.43
N VAL A 476 -5.38 -37.58 -46.39
CA VAL A 476 -6.57 -36.86 -45.90
C VAL A 476 -6.95 -37.36 -44.51
N ARG A 477 -7.07 -36.43 -43.54
CA ARG A 477 -7.48 -36.74 -42.17
C ARG A 477 -8.97 -36.48 -41.97
N TYR A 478 -9.63 -37.45 -41.37
CA TYR A 478 -11.04 -37.38 -41.01
C TYR A 478 -11.24 -37.53 -39.51
N ASP A 479 -12.22 -36.81 -38.96
CA ASP A 479 -12.70 -37.03 -37.60
C ASP A 479 -13.50 -38.34 -37.56
N ALA A 480 -13.00 -39.34 -36.82
CA ALA A 480 -13.60 -40.66 -36.75
C ALA A 480 -15.06 -40.60 -36.32
N LEU A 481 -15.42 -39.68 -35.41
CA LEU A 481 -16.78 -39.54 -34.91
C LEU A 481 -17.77 -39.05 -35.98
N ILE A 482 -17.28 -38.29 -36.96
CA ILE A 482 -18.11 -37.71 -38.02
C ILE A 482 -18.30 -38.70 -39.17
N VAL A 483 -17.26 -39.48 -39.49
CA VAL A 483 -17.25 -40.33 -40.70
C VAL A 483 -17.71 -41.76 -40.44
N PHE A 484 -17.47 -42.31 -39.24
CA PHE A 484 -17.84 -43.70 -38.94
C PHE A 484 -19.31 -43.88 -38.59
N SER A 485 -19.87 -45.02 -39.01
CA SER A 485 -21.18 -45.47 -38.52
C SER A 485 -21.10 -45.97 -37.07
N GLU A 486 -22.25 -46.17 -36.44
CA GLU A 486 -22.38 -46.69 -35.07
C GLU A 486 -21.57 -48.01 -34.87
N GLY A 487 -21.65 -48.95 -35.83
CA GLY A 487 -20.90 -50.20 -35.80
C GLY A 487 -19.38 -50.02 -35.86
N HIS A 488 -18.90 -49.09 -36.69
CA HIS A 488 -17.48 -48.78 -36.83
C HIS A 488 -16.90 -48.05 -35.62
N ILE A 489 -17.65 -47.10 -35.04
CA ILE A 489 -17.30 -46.44 -33.77
C ILE A 489 -17.10 -47.49 -32.67
N LYS A 490 -17.98 -48.50 -32.62
CA LYS A 490 -17.86 -49.57 -31.63
C LYS A 490 -16.67 -50.49 -31.87
N CYS A 491 -16.40 -50.84 -33.12
CA CYS A 491 -15.21 -51.59 -33.50
C CYS A 491 -13.92 -50.83 -33.15
N LEU A 492 -13.92 -49.51 -33.32
CA LEU A 492 -12.82 -48.63 -32.94
C LEU A 492 -12.59 -48.63 -31.42
N GLY A 493 -13.64 -48.48 -30.62
CA GLY A 493 -13.54 -48.54 -29.16
C GLY A 493 -12.99 -49.89 -28.67
N LEU A 494 -13.44 -50.99 -29.26
CA LEU A 494 -12.91 -52.33 -28.99
C LEU A 494 -11.43 -52.44 -29.37
N ALA A 495 -11.05 -51.92 -30.54
CA ALA A 495 -9.68 -51.97 -31.02
C ALA A 495 -8.71 -51.21 -30.10
N ILE A 496 -9.10 -50.04 -29.62
CA ILE A 496 -8.28 -49.23 -28.70
C ILE A 496 -8.10 -49.93 -27.35
N LEU A 497 -9.19 -50.42 -26.75
CA LEU A 497 -9.14 -51.10 -25.46
C LEU A 497 -8.35 -52.41 -25.53
N LEU A 498 -8.53 -53.18 -26.61
CA LEU A 498 -7.80 -54.42 -26.81
C LEU A 498 -6.32 -54.17 -27.13
N ALA A 499 -6.00 -53.15 -27.93
CA ALA A 499 -4.61 -52.73 -28.16
C ALA A 499 -3.90 -52.43 -26.83
N LYS A 500 -4.59 -51.75 -25.90
CA LYS A 500 -4.05 -51.45 -24.57
C LYS A 500 -3.84 -52.71 -23.72
N ASN A 501 -4.81 -53.63 -23.69
CA ASN A 501 -4.65 -54.93 -23.00
C ASN A 501 -3.43 -55.72 -23.52
N LEU A 502 -3.23 -55.72 -24.83
CA LEU A 502 -2.12 -56.40 -25.47
C LEU A 502 -0.79 -55.72 -25.17
N ALA A 503 -0.72 -54.38 -25.28
CA ALA A 503 0.48 -53.60 -24.99
C ALA A 503 0.93 -53.74 -23.52
N GLN A 504 -0.01 -53.92 -22.59
CA GLN A 504 0.29 -54.17 -21.17
C GLN A 504 0.57 -55.64 -20.85
N GLY A 505 0.41 -56.56 -21.82
CA GLY A 505 0.67 -57.97 -21.59
C GLY A 505 -0.31 -58.64 -20.61
N CYS A 506 -1.53 -58.13 -20.45
CA CYS A 506 -2.49 -58.64 -19.47
C CYS A 506 -2.77 -60.15 -19.67
N PRO A 507 -2.74 -61.00 -18.63
CA PRO A 507 -2.93 -62.44 -18.77
C PRO A 507 -4.41 -62.85 -19.01
N VAL A 508 -5.35 -61.93 -18.74
CA VAL A 508 -6.79 -62.15 -18.83
C VAL A 508 -7.45 -61.04 -19.65
N VAL A 509 -8.51 -61.39 -20.38
CA VAL A 509 -9.44 -60.44 -20.99
C VAL A 509 -10.88 -60.88 -20.72
N ILE A 510 -11.69 -59.93 -20.25
CA ILE A 510 -13.08 -60.11 -19.85
C ILE A 510 -13.91 -59.18 -20.72
N PHE A 511 -14.70 -59.77 -21.61
CA PHE A 511 -15.65 -59.06 -22.46
C PHE A 511 -17.01 -59.08 -21.78
N ASP A 512 -17.46 -57.91 -21.31
CA ASP A 512 -18.79 -57.75 -20.71
C ASP A 512 -19.78 -57.15 -21.71
N ASP A 513 -20.60 -58.03 -22.28
CA ASP A 513 -21.65 -57.73 -23.27
C ASP A 513 -21.20 -56.95 -24.53
N VAL A 514 -19.89 -56.97 -24.82
CA VAL A 514 -19.26 -56.22 -25.92
C VAL A 514 -19.84 -56.64 -27.28
N VAL A 515 -20.08 -57.93 -27.48
CA VAL A 515 -20.52 -58.47 -28.78
C VAL A 515 -21.92 -57.98 -29.14
N ASN A 516 -22.81 -57.82 -28.16
CA ASN A 516 -24.17 -57.32 -28.41
C ASN A 516 -24.16 -55.85 -28.81
N ALA A 517 -23.11 -55.10 -28.46
CA ALA A 517 -22.97 -53.72 -28.88
C ALA A 517 -22.68 -53.62 -30.39
N ILE A 518 -22.08 -54.65 -30.99
CA ILE A 518 -21.53 -54.62 -32.35
C ILE A 518 -22.51 -55.28 -33.33
N ASP A 519 -22.64 -54.69 -34.52
CA ASP A 519 -23.51 -55.17 -35.59
C ASP A 519 -23.04 -56.53 -36.14
N ASP A 520 -23.98 -57.32 -36.67
CA ASP A 520 -23.73 -58.71 -37.09
C ASP A 520 -22.63 -58.84 -38.16
N ASP A 521 -22.49 -57.84 -39.04
CA ASP A 521 -21.50 -57.84 -40.12
C ASP A 521 -20.05 -57.81 -39.61
N HIS A 522 -19.80 -57.13 -38.48
CA HIS A 522 -18.46 -57.02 -37.90
C HIS A 522 -18.13 -58.17 -36.93
N ARG A 523 -19.15 -58.89 -36.44
CA ARG A 523 -18.97 -60.00 -35.47
C ARG A 523 -18.10 -61.13 -36.03
N ASP A 524 -18.23 -61.47 -37.32
CA ASP A 524 -17.42 -62.50 -37.96
C ASP A 524 -15.93 -62.11 -37.97
N GLY A 525 -15.62 -60.86 -38.30
CA GLY A 525 -14.23 -60.37 -38.35
C GLY A 525 -13.58 -60.30 -36.98
N ILE A 526 -14.31 -59.83 -35.96
CA ILE A 526 -13.84 -59.81 -34.56
C ILE A 526 -13.53 -61.23 -34.07
N TRP A 527 -14.47 -62.14 -34.31
CA TRP A 527 -14.32 -63.54 -33.94
C TRP A 527 -13.06 -64.19 -34.54
N ARG A 528 -12.87 -64.04 -35.85
CA ARG A 528 -11.67 -64.56 -36.53
C ARG A 528 -10.39 -63.97 -35.95
N THR A 529 -10.40 -62.66 -35.70
CA THR A 529 -9.26 -61.95 -35.11
C THR A 529 -8.91 -62.53 -33.73
N PHE A 530 -9.91 -62.85 -32.91
CA PHE A 530 -9.69 -63.34 -31.56
C PHE A 530 -9.17 -64.78 -31.52
N PHE A 531 -9.71 -65.68 -32.35
CA PHE A 531 -9.52 -67.12 -32.16
C PHE A 531 -8.94 -67.88 -33.36
N GLU A 532 -9.07 -67.37 -34.59
CA GLU A 532 -8.42 -67.96 -35.77
C GLU A 532 -7.00 -67.41 -35.93
N ASP A 533 -6.85 -66.08 -35.86
CA ASP A 533 -5.54 -65.41 -36.01
C ASP A 533 -4.65 -65.55 -34.76
N GLY A 534 -5.19 -66.15 -33.68
CA GLY A 534 -4.44 -66.48 -32.48
C GLY A 534 -4.06 -65.28 -31.60
N LEU A 535 -4.68 -64.10 -31.81
CA LEU A 535 -4.36 -62.86 -31.08
C LEU A 535 -4.45 -63.02 -29.55
N LEU A 536 -5.38 -63.85 -29.08
CA LEU A 536 -5.62 -64.11 -27.64
C LEU A 536 -4.97 -65.41 -27.16
N HIS A 537 -4.05 -66.01 -27.92
CA HIS A 537 -3.33 -67.21 -27.46
C HIS A 537 -2.53 -66.93 -26.19
N GLY A 538 -2.61 -67.86 -25.22
CA GLY A 538 -1.94 -67.73 -23.93
C GLY A 538 -2.67 -66.85 -22.90
N LYS A 539 -3.82 -66.27 -23.24
CA LYS A 539 -4.65 -65.48 -22.32
C LYS A 539 -5.90 -66.25 -21.91
N GLN A 540 -6.37 -66.02 -20.69
CA GLN A 540 -7.70 -66.47 -20.27
C GLN A 540 -8.75 -65.49 -20.82
N VAL A 541 -9.74 -66.02 -21.54
CA VAL A 541 -10.83 -65.21 -22.12
C VAL A 541 -12.12 -65.53 -21.38
N ILE A 542 -12.76 -64.50 -20.81
CA ILE A 542 -14.10 -64.59 -20.23
C ILE A 542 -15.02 -63.74 -21.09
N LEU A 543 -16.13 -64.32 -21.56
CA LEU A 543 -17.10 -63.63 -22.42
C LEU A 543 -18.50 -63.78 -21.82
N THR A 544 -19.14 -62.65 -21.54
CA THR A 544 -20.57 -62.59 -21.23
C THR A 544 -21.31 -62.06 -22.47
N SER A 545 -22.47 -62.65 -22.77
CA SER A 545 -23.32 -62.21 -23.88
C SER A 545 -24.73 -62.76 -23.73
N HIS A 546 -25.71 -61.98 -24.18
CA HIS A 546 -27.10 -62.44 -24.36
C HIS A 546 -27.36 -63.01 -25.76
N ALA A 547 -26.43 -62.87 -26.72
CA ALA A 547 -26.54 -63.39 -28.07
C ALA A 547 -26.25 -64.91 -28.11
N GLU A 548 -27.28 -65.70 -27.82
CA GLU A 548 -27.19 -67.16 -27.75
C GLU A 548 -26.73 -67.80 -29.07
N GLU A 549 -27.14 -67.25 -30.22
CA GLU A 549 -26.72 -67.69 -31.55
C GLU A 549 -25.23 -67.43 -31.82
N PHE A 550 -24.70 -66.32 -31.32
CA PHE A 550 -23.28 -66.00 -31.44
C PHE A 550 -22.43 -67.01 -30.64
N LEU A 551 -22.78 -67.26 -29.38
CA LEU A 551 -22.10 -68.26 -28.55
C LEU A 551 -22.19 -69.68 -29.12
N HIS A 552 -23.27 -69.98 -29.82
CA HIS A 552 -23.44 -71.24 -30.52
C HIS A 552 -22.50 -71.35 -31.72
N ARG A 553 -22.43 -70.30 -32.55
CA ARG A 553 -21.52 -70.21 -33.71
C ARG A 553 -20.05 -70.36 -33.31
N ILE A 554 -19.63 -69.66 -32.24
CA ILE A 554 -18.31 -69.78 -31.61
C ILE A 554 -17.94 -71.23 -31.35
N GLN A 555 -18.85 -72.00 -30.72
CA GLN A 555 -18.60 -73.40 -30.41
C GLN A 555 -18.46 -74.27 -31.65
N GLN A 556 -19.17 -73.97 -32.74
CA GLN A 556 -19.04 -74.71 -34.00
C GLN A 556 -17.72 -74.42 -34.71
N GLU A 557 -17.23 -73.18 -34.62
CA GLU A 557 -16.04 -72.73 -35.35
C GLU A 557 -14.72 -73.10 -34.65
N LEU A 558 -14.70 -73.16 -33.31
CA LEU A 558 -13.54 -73.63 -32.54
C LEU A 558 -13.22 -75.12 -32.73
N GLY A 559 -14.19 -75.90 -33.25
CA GLY A 559 -14.09 -77.34 -33.37
C GLY A 559 -14.17 -78.07 -32.02
N VAL A 560 -14.27 -79.40 -32.08
CA VAL A 560 -14.58 -80.26 -30.92
C VAL A 560 -13.57 -80.10 -29.77
N ARG A 561 -12.27 -80.08 -30.08
CA ARG A 561 -11.21 -80.06 -29.06
C ARG A 561 -11.23 -78.80 -28.21
N ARG A 562 -11.32 -77.63 -28.86
CA ARG A 562 -11.36 -76.34 -28.15
C ARG A 562 -12.73 -76.11 -27.51
N ALA A 563 -13.82 -76.51 -28.18
CA ALA A 563 -15.18 -76.41 -27.62
C ALA A 563 -15.34 -77.21 -26.32
N ALA A 564 -14.72 -78.39 -26.21
CA ALA A 564 -14.72 -79.20 -25.00
C ALA A 564 -14.01 -78.54 -23.82
N ALA A 565 -13.03 -77.67 -24.08
CA ALA A 565 -12.27 -76.95 -23.06
C ALA A 565 -12.97 -75.67 -22.57
N ILE A 566 -14.08 -75.26 -23.19
CA ILE A 566 -14.83 -74.05 -22.79
C ILE A 566 -15.69 -74.38 -21.57
N LYS A 567 -15.36 -73.76 -20.43
CA LYS A 567 -16.25 -73.75 -19.26
C LYS A 567 -17.40 -72.77 -19.50
N ARG A 568 -18.63 -73.22 -19.24
CA ARG A 568 -19.85 -72.45 -19.54
C ARG A 568 -20.69 -72.31 -18.29
N TYR A 569 -21.34 -71.16 -18.20
CA TYR A 569 -22.29 -70.84 -17.14
C TYR A 569 -23.52 -70.24 -17.81
N LYS A 570 -24.71 -70.74 -17.48
CA LYS A 570 -25.97 -70.21 -17.98
C LYS A 570 -26.76 -69.65 -16.81
N PHE A 571 -27.02 -68.34 -16.85
CA PHE A 571 -27.93 -67.73 -15.90
C PHE A 571 -29.37 -68.06 -16.28
N LEU A 572 -30.11 -68.61 -15.32
CA LEU A 572 -31.49 -69.05 -15.51
C LEU A 572 -32.48 -67.95 -15.09
N PRO A 573 -33.66 -67.87 -15.73
CA PRO A 573 -34.72 -66.96 -15.28
C PRO A 573 -35.09 -67.18 -13.82
N HIS A 574 -35.40 -66.09 -13.12
CA HIS A 574 -35.95 -66.18 -11.78
C HIS A 574 -37.38 -66.74 -11.83
N GLN A 575 -37.78 -67.53 -10.83
CA GLN A 575 -39.14 -68.06 -10.71
C GLN A 575 -39.92 -67.42 -9.54
N GLY A 576 -39.56 -66.18 -9.19
CA GLY A 576 -40.05 -65.46 -8.01
C GLY A 576 -39.03 -65.40 -6.87
N GLU A 577 -38.01 -66.24 -6.93
CA GLU A 577 -36.83 -66.18 -6.08
C GLU A 577 -35.98 -64.94 -6.39
N HIS A 578 -35.18 -64.50 -5.42
CA HIS A 578 -34.28 -63.35 -5.56
C HIS A 578 -32.80 -63.75 -5.53
N GLU A 579 -32.52 -65.05 -5.56
CA GLU A 579 -31.17 -65.61 -5.66
C GLU A 579 -30.81 -65.89 -7.13
N LEU A 580 -29.52 -65.77 -7.45
CA LEU A 580 -28.99 -66.05 -8.79
C LEU A 580 -29.03 -67.55 -9.04
N ARG A 581 -29.81 -67.97 -10.04
CA ARG A 581 -29.84 -69.36 -10.51
C ARG A 581 -28.81 -69.52 -11.63
N VAL A 582 -27.78 -70.32 -11.36
CA VAL A 582 -26.68 -70.57 -12.31
C VAL A 582 -26.63 -72.05 -12.63
N ASP A 583 -26.82 -72.38 -13.91
CA ASP A 583 -26.43 -73.68 -14.44
C ASP A 583 -24.93 -73.64 -14.73
N SER A 584 -24.14 -74.40 -13.96
CA SER A 584 -22.67 -74.44 -14.01
C SER A 584 -22.13 -75.49 -14.97
N ASP A 585 -23.01 -76.25 -15.63
CA ASP A 585 -22.65 -77.22 -16.66
C ASP A 585 -23.74 -77.33 -17.73
N PRO A 586 -24.07 -76.22 -18.42
CA PRO A 586 -25.09 -76.25 -19.46
C PRO A 586 -24.66 -77.19 -20.60
N PRO A 587 -25.58 -77.87 -21.29
CA PRO A 587 -25.24 -78.84 -22.34
C PRO A 587 -24.47 -78.18 -23.48
N ALA A 588 -23.45 -78.85 -24.01
CA ALA A 588 -22.67 -78.38 -25.16
C ALA A 588 -23.61 -78.06 -26.33
N LYS A 589 -23.29 -77.03 -27.10
CA LYS A 589 -24.05 -76.74 -28.32
C LYS A 589 -23.30 -77.15 -29.58
N ASN A 590 -22.02 -77.52 -29.47
CA ASN A 590 -21.27 -78.05 -30.60
C ASN A 590 -21.92 -79.32 -31.15
N TYR A 591 -22.32 -79.30 -32.42
CA TYR A 591 -23.11 -80.39 -33.01
C TYR A 591 -22.34 -81.71 -33.07
N VAL A 592 -21.03 -81.65 -33.33
CA VAL A 592 -20.17 -82.84 -33.43
C VAL A 592 -19.93 -83.45 -32.04
N LEU A 593 -19.73 -82.60 -31.03
CA LEU A 593 -19.55 -83.03 -29.64
C LEU A 593 -20.83 -83.69 -29.10
N LEU A 594 -21.99 -83.10 -29.37
CA LEU A 594 -23.29 -83.70 -29.03
C LEU A 594 -23.50 -85.04 -29.74
N ALA A 595 -23.14 -85.14 -31.03
CA ALA A 595 -23.21 -86.40 -31.76
C ALA A 595 -22.29 -87.48 -31.18
N GLN A 596 -21.06 -87.11 -30.79
CA GLN A 596 -20.11 -88.02 -30.14
C GLN A 596 -20.59 -88.49 -28.76
N GLN A 597 -21.18 -87.59 -27.96
CA GLN A 597 -21.77 -87.92 -26.66
C GLN A 597 -22.95 -88.89 -26.81
N ALA A 598 -23.88 -88.60 -27.73
CA ALA A 598 -25.02 -89.47 -28.01
C ALA A 598 -24.59 -90.85 -28.55
N LEU A 599 -23.56 -90.90 -29.41
CA LEU A 599 -22.99 -92.16 -29.90
C LEU A 599 -22.35 -92.97 -28.77
N ALA A 600 -21.62 -92.31 -27.86
CA ALA A 600 -21.02 -92.95 -26.69
C ALA A 600 -22.09 -93.48 -25.71
N ALA A 601 -23.26 -92.86 -25.67
CA ALA A 601 -24.43 -93.32 -24.91
C ALA A 601 -25.28 -94.39 -25.64
N ASP A 602 -24.83 -94.89 -26.80
CA ASP A 602 -25.54 -95.83 -27.70
C ASP A 602 -26.88 -95.29 -28.27
N GLU A 603 -27.10 -93.97 -28.21
CA GLU A 603 -28.29 -93.30 -28.76
C GLU A 603 -28.11 -93.00 -30.26
N LYS A 604 -28.09 -94.03 -31.10
CA LYS A 604 -27.79 -93.91 -32.55
C LYS A 604 -28.66 -92.91 -33.31
N ARG A 605 -29.96 -92.85 -32.98
CA ARG A 605 -30.90 -91.90 -33.61
C ARG A 605 -30.57 -90.46 -33.25
N GLU A 606 -30.16 -90.23 -32.01
CA GLU A 606 -29.78 -88.91 -31.52
C GLU A 606 -28.43 -88.46 -32.09
N ALA A 607 -27.46 -89.38 -32.15
CA ALA A 607 -26.18 -89.12 -32.80
C ALA A 607 -26.36 -88.67 -34.26
N LEU A 608 -27.24 -89.33 -35.01
CA LEU A 608 -27.59 -88.93 -36.39
C LEU A 608 -28.36 -87.59 -36.44
N ARG A 609 -29.25 -87.33 -35.48
CA ARG A 609 -29.98 -86.05 -35.38
C ARG A 609 -29.02 -84.87 -35.20
N GLN A 610 -27.95 -85.04 -34.42
CA GLN A 610 -26.94 -84.00 -34.18
C GLN A 610 -25.88 -83.92 -35.28
N ALA A 611 -25.52 -85.05 -35.89
CA ALA A 611 -24.57 -85.09 -37.00
C ALA A 611 -25.09 -84.36 -38.25
N ARG A 612 -26.41 -84.37 -38.47
CA ARG A 612 -27.03 -83.71 -39.62
C ARG A 612 -26.81 -82.18 -39.63
N PRO A 613 -27.17 -81.39 -38.59
CA PRO A 613 -26.87 -79.97 -38.51
C PRO A 613 -25.37 -79.65 -38.60
N ALA A 614 -24.50 -80.52 -38.06
CA ALA A 614 -23.05 -80.36 -38.21
C ALA A 614 -22.63 -80.39 -39.68
N LEU A 615 -23.15 -81.36 -40.44
CA LEU A 615 -22.87 -81.52 -41.86
C LEU A 615 -23.53 -80.43 -42.71
N GLU A 616 -24.75 -80.01 -42.38
CA GLU A 616 -25.43 -78.86 -43.01
C GLU A 616 -24.57 -77.59 -42.84
N SER A 617 -24.14 -77.28 -41.61
CA SER A 617 -23.28 -76.13 -41.30
C SER A 617 -21.92 -76.19 -42.01
N LEU A 618 -21.27 -77.35 -42.06
CA LEU A 618 -19.98 -77.52 -42.74
C LEU A 618 -20.12 -77.37 -44.26
N THR A 619 -21.17 -77.95 -44.84
CA THR A 619 -21.42 -77.86 -46.29
C THR A 619 -21.83 -76.47 -46.72
N ASP A 620 -22.61 -75.72 -45.91
CA ASP A 620 -22.90 -74.31 -46.17
C ASP A 620 -21.62 -73.47 -46.17
N ARG A 621 -20.76 -73.64 -45.15
CA ARG A 621 -19.47 -72.93 -45.08
C ARG A 621 -18.56 -73.26 -46.26
N LEU A 622 -18.46 -74.54 -46.63
CA LEU A 622 -17.67 -74.97 -47.78
C LEU A 622 -18.21 -74.40 -49.10
N TRP A 623 -19.53 -74.32 -49.23
CA TRP A 623 -20.18 -73.73 -50.39
C TRP A 623 -19.97 -72.21 -50.46
N THR A 624 -20.10 -71.49 -49.35
CA THR A 624 -19.76 -70.06 -49.28
C THR A 624 -18.29 -69.82 -49.60
N TRP A 625 -17.39 -70.67 -49.07
CA TRP A 625 -15.96 -70.62 -49.34
C TRP A 625 -15.66 -70.82 -50.84
N LEU A 626 -16.36 -71.75 -51.49
CA LEU A 626 -16.26 -72.03 -52.92
C LEU A 626 -16.74 -70.83 -53.75
N GLY A 627 -17.92 -70.28 -53.43
CA GLY A 627 -18.50 -69.15 -54.16
C GLY A 627 -17.70 -67.85 -54.07
N ARG A 628 -16.89 -67.67 -53.03
CA ARG A 628 -15.98 -66.51 -52.90
C ARG A 628 -14.72 -66.62 -53.76
N ARG A 629 -14.36 -67.82 -54.24
CA ARG A 629 -13.06 -68.10 -54.89
C ARG A 629 -13.18 -68.65 -56.32
N ALA A 630 -14.33 -69.19 -56.69
CA ALA A 630 -14.62 -69.75 -58.00
C ALA A 630 -16.12 -69.62 -58.33
N ASP A 631 -16.56 -70.18 -59.46
CA ASP A 631 -17.99 -70.31 -59.76
C ASP A 631 -18.64 -71.27 -58.74
N GLY A 632 -19.35 -70.69 -57.78
CA GLY A 632 -20.02 -71.40 -56.69
C GLY A 632 -21.33 -72.07 -57.08
N ARG A 633 -21.73 -72.07 -58.36
CA ARG A 633 -22.98 -72.69 -58.80
C ARG A 633 -22.86 -74.21 -58.80
N ILE A 634 -23.78 -74.88 -58.12
CA ILE A 634 -23.92 -76.35 -58.13
C ILE A 634 -25.37 -76.75 -58.42
N ASP A 635 -25.54 -77.80 -59.22
CA ASP A 635 -26.85 -78.36 -59.53
C ASP A 635 -27.26 -79.41 -58.49
N ILE A 636 -28.26 -79.07 -57.68
CA ILE A 636 -28.85 -79.99 -56.68
C ILE A 636 -30.20 -80.48 -57.20
N LYS A 637 -30.35 -81.80 -57.31
CA LYS A 637 -31.62 -82.44 -57.68
C LYS A 637 -32.53 -82.52 -56.46
N LEU A 638 -33.77 -82.04 -56.62
CA LEU A 638 -34.83 -82.18 -55.62
C LEU A 638 -35.74 -83.36 -55.98
N SER A 639 -36.11 -84.15 -54.99
CA SER A 639 -37.03 -85.29 -55.13
C SER A 639 -38.51 -84.88 -55.24
N GLY A 640 -38.82 -83.59 -55.09
CA GLY A 640 -40.15 -83.00 -55.34
C GLY A 640 -40.23 -81.51 -54.96
N PRO A 641 -41.35 -80.82 -55.25
CA PRO A 641 -41.49 -79.36 -55.08
C PRO A 641 -41.35 -78.83 -53.64
N ARG A 642 -41.47 -79.68 -52.63
CA ARG A 642 -41.32 -79.34 -51.20
C ARG A 642 -40.36 -80.28 -50.45
N ALA A 643 -39.61 -81.11 -51.18
CA ALA A 643 -38.65 -82.01 -50.55
C ALA A 643 -37.47 -81.18 -50.01
N PRO A 644 -36.99 -81.43 -48.78
CA PRO A 644 -35.74 -80.83 -48.32
C PRO A 644 -34.58 -81.30 -49.20
N TRP A 645 -33.55 -80.47 -49.36
CA TRP A 645 -32.35 -80.85 -50.10
C TRP A 645 -31.72 -82.11 -49.48
N GLU A 646 -31.41 -83.11 -50.30
CA GLU A 646 -30.70 -84.29 -49.80
C GLU A 646 -29.24 -83.96 -49.52
N LEU A 647 -28.84 -84.06 -48.25
CA LEU A 647 -27.48 -83.78 -47.78
C LEU A 647 -26.41 -84.60 -48.51
N ASN A 648 -26.70 -85.85 -48.84
CA ASN A 648 -25.79 -86.70 -49.59
C ASN A 648 -25.52 -86.11 -50.99
N ASN A 649 -26.57 -85.64 -51.67
CA ASN A 649 -26.46 -84.97 -52.97
C ASN A 649 -25.65 -83.68 -52.85
N LYS A 650 -25.93 -82.85 -51.83
CA LYS A 650 -25.18 -81.62 -51.54
C LYS A 650 -23.69 -81.90 -51.31
N CYS A 651 -23.35 -82.90 -50.49
CA CYS A 651 -21.97 -83.31 -50.22
C CYS A 651 -21.27 -83.82 -51.48
N THR A 652 -21.94 -84.64 -52.29
CA THR A 652 -21.39 -85.19 -53.54
C THR A 652 -21.08 -84.08 -54.54
N LYS A 653 -22.00 -83.12 -54.70
CA LYS A 653 -21.83 -81.99 -55.61
C LYS A 653 -20.74 -81.03 -55.14
N LEU A 654 -20.68 -80.73 -53.84
CA LEU A 654 -19.62 -79.92 -53.25
C LEU A 654 -18.26 -80.60 -53.38
N ARG A 655 -18.15 -81.92 -53.16
CA ARG A 655 -16.91 -82.69 -53.37
C ARG A 655 -16.37 -82.46 -54.77
N SER A 656 -17.19 -82.74 -55.80
CA SER A 656 -16.77 -82.58 -57.20
C SER A 656 -16.53 -81.13 -57.62
N ALA A 657 -17.14 -80.15 -56.95
CA ALA A 657 -16.87 -78.73 -57.22
C ALA A 657 -15.56 -78.26 -56.57
N VAL A 658 -15.32 -78.64 -55.32
CA VAL A 658 -14.09 -78.30 -54.59
C VAL A 658 -12.88 -79.04 -55.16
N GLU A 659 -13.04 -80.30 -55.59
CA GLU A 659 -11.97 -81.09 -56.22
C GLU A 659 -11.38 -80.42 -57.45
N ARG A 660 -12.21 -79.74 -58.26
CA ARG A 660 -11.77 -79.01 -59.47
C ARG A 660 -10.80 -77.87 -59.16
N ILE A 661 -10.89 -77.27 -57.98
CA ILE A 661 -10.03 -76.16 -57.55
C ILE A 661 -9.09 -76.56 -56.40
N ALA A 662 -9.08 -77.83 -56.00
CA ALA A 662 -8.39 -78.27 -54.80
C ALA A 662 -6.87 -78.07 -54.87
N ALA A 663 -6.28 -78.20 -56.07
CA ALA A 663 -4.86 -77.97 -56.28
C ALA A 663 -4.44 -76.49 -56.15
N GLN A 664 -5.39 -75.56 -56.17
CA GLN A 664 -5.12 -74.11 -56.19
C GLN A 664 -5.24 -73.47 -54.80
N HIS A 665 -5.80 -74.18 -53.81
CA HIS A 665 -6.08 -73.64 -52.49
C HIS A 665 -5.70 -74.60 -51.37
N ALA A 666 -4.94 -74.11 -50.39
CA ALA A 666 -4.57 -74.87 -49.21
C ALA A 666 -5.81 -75.36 -48.43
N GLY A 667 -5.77 -76.61 -47.95
CA GLY A 667 -6.87 -77.25 -47.19
C GLY A 667 -8.04 -77.76 -48.02
N ALA A 668 -8.15 -77.38 -49.31
CA ALA A 668 -9.17 -77.92 -50.20
C ALA A 668 -9.00 -79.43 -50.52
N PRO A 669 -7.76 -79.97 -50.67
CA PRO A 669 -7.55 -81.41 -50.80
C PRO A 669 -8.02 -82.19 -49.55
N ASP A 670 -7.79 -81.64 -48.36
CA ASP A 670 -8.23 -82.26 -47.11
C ASP A 670 -9.75 -82.25 -46.97
N ALA A 671 -10.42 -81.16 -47.38
CA ALA A 671 -11.88 -81.07 -47.42
C ALA A 671 -12.49 -82.09 -48.41
N VAL A 672 -11.89 -82.24 -49.59
CA VAL A 672 -12.29 -83.27 -50.58
C VAL A 672 -12.09 -84.67 -49.99
N GLY A 673 -10.92 -84.93 -49.38
CA GLY A 673 -10.63 -86.19 -48.71
C GLY A 673 -11.61 -86.52 -47.58
N ALA A 674 -12.03 -85.52 -46.80
CA ALA A 674 -13.05 -85.67 -45.76
C ALA A 674 -14.43 -86.00 -46.35
N LEU A 675 -14.84 -85.32 -47.43
CA LEU A 675 -16.10 -85.62 -48.11
C LEU A 675 -16.10 -87.01 -48.77
N VAL A 676 -14.96 -87.46 -49.32
CA VAL A 676 -14.82 -88.83 -49.84
C VAL A 676 -15.03 -89.86 -48.74
N ARG A 677 -14.41 -89.67 -47.57
CA ARG A 677 -14.59 -90.57 -46.42
C ARG A 677 -15.99 -90.56 -45.83
N LEU A 678 -16.75 -89.47 -46.00
CA LEU A 678 -18.11 -89.34 -45.49
C LEU A 678 -19.16 -89.93 -46.45
N LEU A 679 -18.87 -89.97 -47.75
CA LEU A 679 -19.76 -90.49 -48.80
C LEU A 679 -19.58 -91.98 -49.11
N ASN A 680 -18.44 -92.54 -48.72
CA ASN A 680 -18.13 -93.98 -48.77
C ASN A 680 -18.40 -94.63 -47.41
#